data_AF-A0A957UME2-F1
#
_entry.id   AF-A0A957UME2-F1
#
_cell.length_a   1.000
_cell.length_b   1.000
_cell.length_c   1.000
_cell.angle_alpha   90.00
_cell.angle_beta   90.00
_cell.angle_gamma   90.00
#
_symmetry.space_group_name_H-M   'P 1'
#
loop_
_entity.id
_entity.type
_entity.pdbx_description
1 polymer ?
#
loop_
_entity_poly.entity_id
_entity_poly.type
_entity_poly.pdbx_seq_one_letter_code
_entity_poly.pdbx_strand_id
1 'polypeptide(L)'
;MVSSNVRATIFKNVALEQLANELVFKVQQSQFGLYINHVRTDVIFQASAQTKGAAEKIIYRFYGPTGNLLATKSVGPPFQLTYDVGQLPPSFSDTQNPYMTVTPVVNGEEQRCAPRYDFVVIPNPLEKPGVQGDPYSSIYWDKNSEVYRFQIALPKIDGLLPWQHALPKLPIVGTLNNRLNTAVRAAGYIRLNGETAITNADAIADVYILNNQLISPNSPIARNTQQDKNGVIIKFNILKEQNQSVSIHFTDTDLTFSIPMIEIPIIGIPGIFELGVYGSGSEGIGVSLDGAIAPFQPSLAATLTPWRDYERTQGLYVGALSVFKAGADLYTYIKVSAPLTLELTQNKPSVHVDACFKIIFRAHAWARAPLADPSHTFPLVNHTDCPLVLASMANVDNEDDAPPPSLPSPVVAFAQDGRALSAYVEQVIESPAITVGQVGNSTTITRTSVIARLRPDGSQTWDAAIRLNDPTHAAFDPAVAFVGPSQMPMVVWVEYPYDASAMTDSNDVNGRLVRQEIFYSTWDGNAWRAPVRLTDDLLADGLPVLAGSVDGAILAWTRDLDSNVQTQADQQIAVTQFDPSSAQFGPIQLLHSGDGLNADAAVAYDTSVSPARPYVTWVYDNDANPMTADDRRVNVAYWGQQDWVLLNPQPLPPRVDSPSISVADGRVQLAFLVRQAATDGTVPLVGPNGALWTAQLADNAWSVNPVLGARGETVFAEQPRLATAQGETLLLARQFGLANTTAELGQLSLSRLGADGAFSAPLYLTDAQNTNWQAALAINPITRESLILNVARTLGGGQAASAAALTTVAATQAILASTVDTLSGDVEPVEAIALSASADPALDPLWVS
;
A
#
# COMPACT_ATOMS: atom_id res chain seq x y z
N MET A 1 -15.29 41.78 -43.65
CA MET A 1 -14.28 41.59 -44.71
C MET A 1 -12.90 41.82 -44.12
N VAL A 2 -11.91 41.07 -44.59
CA VAL A 2 -10.46 41.04 -44.23
C VAL A 2 -10.06 40.09 -43.08
N SER A 3 -8.85 39.53 -43.25
CA SER A 3 -8.31 38.19 -42.97
C SER A 3 -7.76 37.94 -41.56
N SER A 4 -7.52 36.66 -41.25
CA SER A 4 -6.74 36.18 -40.12
C SER A 4 -5.80 35.05 -40.55
N ASN A 5 -4.55 35.06 -40.09
CA ASN A 5 -3.97 33.83 -39.56
C ASN A 5 -4.74 33.53 -38.27
N VAL A 6 -5.48 32.41 -38.32
CA VAL A 6 -6.30 31.74 -37.29
C VAL A 6 -7.39 32.58 -36.59
N ARG A 7 -8.61 32.55 -37.16
CA ARG A 7 -9.88 32.81 -36.47
C ARG A 7 -10.94 31.78 -36.88
N ALA A 8 -11.62 31.19 -35.90
CA ALA A 8 -12.93 30.57 -36.11
C ALA A 8 -13.97 31.67 -36.40
N THR A 9 -14.66 31.58 -37.54
CA THR A 9 -15.78 32.48 -37.91
C THR A 9 -17.00 31.63 -38.27
N ILE A 10 -18.14 31.91 -37.65
CA ILE A 10 -19.41 31.18 -37.84
C ILE A 10 -20.29 31.95 -38.83
N PHE A 11 -20.69 31.32 -39.93
CA PHE A 11 -21.78 31.77 -40.80
C PHE A 11 -22.79 30.63 -40.98
N LYS A 12 -24.10 30.95 -40.98
CA LYS A 12 -25.19 30.01 -41.25
C LYS A 12 -26.02 30.50 -42.43
N ASN A 13 -25.99 29.75 -43.53
CA ASN A 13 -27.09 29.55 -44.48
C ASN A 13 -26.76 28.35 -45.36
N VAL A 14 -27.08 27.14 -44.88
CA VAL A 14 -27.08 25.90 -45.67
C VAL A 14 -28.28 25.06 -45.24
N ALA A 15 -28.88 24.37 -46.22
CA ALA A 15 -30.15 23.66 -46.15
C ALA A 15 -30.21 22.55 -45.08
N LEU A 16 -31.42 22.33 -44.55
CA LEU A 16 -31.73 21.56 -43.33
C LEU A 16 -31.28 20.09 -43.31
N GLU A 17 -31.08 19.44 -44.46
CA GLU A 17 -30.79 18.00 -44.52
C GLU A 17 -29.31 17.63 -44.32
N GLN A 18 -28.36 18.55 -44.56
CA GLN A 18 -26.94 18.33 -44.22
C GLN A 18 -26.62 18.64 -42.75
N LEU A 19 -27.53 19.31 -42.03
CA LEU A 19 -27.33 19.76 -40.66
C LEU A 19 -27.39 18.59 -39.64
N ALA A 20 -28.17 17.54 -39.89
CA ALA A 20 -28.38 16.47 -38.92
C ALA A 20 -27.14 15.56 -38.76
N ASN A 21 -26.41 15.29 -39.85
CA ASN A 21 -25.21 14.44 -39.80
C ASN A 21 -23.93 15.23 -39.45
N GLU A 22 -23.87 16.54 -39.76
CA GLU A 22 -22.76 17.38 -39.29
C GLU A 22 -22.95 17.89 -37.84
N LEU A 23 -24.17 18.05 -37.31
CA LEU A 23 -24.33 18.49 -35.90
C LEU A 23 -23.91 17.44 -34.89
N VAL A 24 -24.12 16.15 -35.16
CA VAL A 24 -23.63 15.09 -34.26
C VAL A 24 -22.09 15.09 -34.20
N PHE A 25 -21.42 15.60 -35.24
CA PHE A 25 -19.96 15.57 -35.33
C PHE A 25 -19.27 16.91 -35.01
N LYS A 26 -19.94 18.07 -35.16
CA LYS A 26 -19.39 19.40 -34.84
C LYS A 26 -19.74 19.89 -33.42
N VAL A 27 -20.68 19.26 -32.72
CA VAL A 27 -21.08 19.68 -31.35
C VAL A 27 -20.10 19.21 -30.26
N GLN A 28 -19.11 18.35 -30.57
CA GLN A 28 -18.07 17.92 -29.61
C GLN A 28 -16.63 18.35 -29.95
N GLN A 29 -16.43 19.28 -30.91
CA GLN A 29 -15.18 20.03 -30.93
C GLN A 29 -15.37 21.27 -30.05
N SER A 30 -14.69 21.30 -28.90
CA SER A 30 -14.65 22.48 -28.04
C SER A 30 -14.27 23.70 -28.88
N GLN A 31 -14.91 24.83 -28.62
CA GLN A 31 -14.74 26.06 -29.41
C GLN A 31 -13.28 26.57 -29.43
N PHE A 32 -12.45 26.08 -28.49
CA PHE A 32 -11.05 26.46 -28.34
C PHE A 32 -10.05 25.32 -28.58
N GLY A 33 -10.48 24.09 -28.89
CA GLY A 33 -9.57 22.95 -29.10
C GLY A 33 -9.09 22.27 -27.81
N LEU A 34 -8.13 21.37 -27.99
CA LEU A 34 -7.50 20.53 -26.96
C LEU A 34 -6.25 21.23 -26.38
N TYR A 35 -6.18 21.32 -25.05
CA TYR A 35 -5.03 21.85 -24.31
C TYR A 35 -4.48 20.82 -23.33
N ILE A 36 -3.22 20.99 -22.93
CA ILE A 36 -2.54 20.07 -21.99
C ILE A 36 -2.23 20.83 -20.70
N ASN A 37 -2.73 20.32 -19.58
CA ASN A 37 -2.48 20.86 -18.26
C ASN A 37 -0.96 20.90 -17.95
N HIS A 38 -0.51 21.93 -17.23
CA HIS A 38 0.90 22.20 -16.89
C HIS A 38 1.84 22.46 -18.08
N VAL A 39 1.32 22.55 -19.31
CA VAL A 39 2.12 22.97 -20.48
C VAL A 39 1.78 24.40 -20.84
N ARG A 40 2.71 25.32 -20.55
CA ARG A 40 2.50 26.75 -20.82
C ARG A 40 2.11 27.00 -22.26
N THR A 41 0.88 27.51 -22.45
CA THR A 41 0.26 27.73 -23.75
C THR A 41 -0.43 29.10 -23.74
N ASP A 42 0.31 30.12 -24.15
CA ASP A 42 -0.18 31.50 -24.15
C ASP A 42 -1.17 31.72 -25.32
N VAL A 43 -2.47 31.75 -25.02
CA VAL A 43 -3.56 32.00 -25.99
C VAL A 43 -4.00 33.46 -25.94
N ILE A 44 -4.17 34.08 -27.12
CA ILE A 44 -4.67 35.46 -27.25
C ILE A 44 -6.18 35.43 -27.47
N PHE A 45 -6.94 35.81 -26.45
CA PHE A 45 -8.37 36.01 -26.52
C PHE A 45 -8.66 37.44 -26.98
N GLN A 46 -9.40 37.59 -28.09
CA GLN A 46 -9.86 38.88 -28.56
C GLN A 46 -11.38 38.93 -28.52
N ALA A 47 -11.93 39.85 -27.72
CA ALA A 47 -13.37 40.09 -27.67
C ALA A 47 -13.77 41.24 -28.59
N SER A 48 -15.02 41.21 -29.04
CA SER A 48 -15.68 42.34 -29.71
C SER A 48 -17.05 42.51 -29.08
N ALA A 49 -17.23 43.57 -28.30
CA ALA A 49 -18.48 43.83 -27.60
C ALA A 49 -19.57 44.31 -28.57
N GLN A 50 -20.72 43.65 -28.55
CA GLN A 50 -21.94 44.12 -29.20
C GLN A 50 -22.90 44.63 -28.12
N THR A 51 -22.70 45.86 -27.69
CA THR A 51 -23.45 46.48 -26.58
C THR A 51 -24.18 47.74 -27.02
N LYS A 52 -25.28 48.09 -26.33
CA LYS A 52 -25.98 49.37 -26.49
C LYS A 52 -25.20 50.47 -25.74
N GLY A 53 -24.03 50.83 -26.25
CA GLY A 53 -23.05 51.74 -25.66
C GLY A 53 -21.62 51.28 -25.93
N ALA A 54 -20.63 52.17 -25.76
CA ALA A 54 -19.22 51.80 -25.91
C ALA A 54 -18.77 50.98 -24.70
N ALA A 55 -18.19 49.80 -24.94
CA ALA A 55 -17.59 49.02 -23.86
C ALA A 55 -16.33 49.73 -23.34
N GLU A 56 -16.25 49.93 -22.03
CA GLU A 56 -15.08 50.53 -21.36
C GLU A 56 -13.97 49.50 -21.20
N LYS A 57 -14.35 48.27 -20.82
CA LYS A 57 -13.46 47.11 -20.62
C LYS A 57 -14.23 45.81 -20.79
N ILE A 58 -13.50 44.73 -21.03
CA ILE A 58 -13.99 43.36 -20.97
C ILE A 58 -13.42 42.69 -19.73
N ILE A 59 -14.24 41.90 -19.04
CA ILE A 59 -13.84 41.05 -17.93
C ILE A 59 -13.89 39.60 -18.41
N TYR A 60 -12.76 38.91 -18.31
CA TYR A 60 -12.60 37.50 -18.57
C TYR A 60 -12.52 36.76 -17.23
N ARG A 61 -13.41 35.80 -17.00
CA ARG A 61 -13.39 34.94 -15.79
C ARG A 61 -13.18 33.50 -16.22
N PHE A 62 -12.18 32.84 -15.65
CA PHE A 62 -11.85 31.44 -15.89
C PHE A 62 -12.31 30.60 -14.70
N TYR A 63 -12.95 29.49 -14.99
CA TYR A 63 -13.51 28.57 -14.02
C TYR A 63 -12.98 27.16 -14.24
N GLY A 64 -12.83 26.39 -13.16
CA GLY A 64 -12.54 24.97 -13.25
C GLY A 64 -13.78 24.15 -13.62
N PRO A 65 -13.62 22.83 -13.84
CA PRO A 65 -14.71 21.91 -14.18
C PRO A 65 -15.85 21.89 -13.17
N THR A 66 -15.56 22.13 -11.87
CA THR A 66 -16.57 22.19 -10.80
C THR A 66 -17.26 23.56 -10.69
N GLY A 67 -16.87 24.52 -11.54
CA GLY A 67 -17.40 25.88 -11.52
C GLY A 67 -16.73 26.81 -10.51
N ASN A 68 -15.65 26.38 -9.85
CA ASN A 68 -14.84 27.25 -9.01
C ASN A 68 -14.11 28.31 -9.85
N LEU A 69 -14.14 29.58 -9.41
CA LEU A 69 -13.46 30.67 -10.09
C LEU A 69 -11.94 30.57 -9.88
N LEU A 70 -11.18 30.45 -10.97
CA LEU A 70 -9.72 30.32 -10.96
C LEU A 70 -9.02 31.66 -11.16
N ALA A 71 -9.50 32.47 -12.12
CA ALA A 71 -8.87 33.74 -12.46
C ALA A 71 -9.88 34.74 -12.99
N THR A 72 -9.67 36.03 -12.67
CA THR A 72 -10.39 37.16 -13.29
C THR A 72 -9.39 38.14 -13.88
N LYS A 73 -9.59 38.54 -15.15
CA LYS A 73 -8.74 39.50 -15.86
C LYS A 73 -9.61 40.56 -16.51
N SER A 74 -9.21 41.83 -16.44
CA SER A 74 -9.94 42.92 -17.08
C SER A 74 -9.03 43.70 -18.01
N VAL A 75 -9.50 43.96 -19.22
CA VAL A 75 -8.72 44.64 -20.27
C VAL A 75 -9.57 45.69 -20.98
N GLY A 76 -8.99 46.87 -21.19
CA GLY A 76 -9.58 47.93 -22.02
C GLY A 76 -9.39 47.66 -23.53
N PRO A 77 -9.82 48.58 -24.41
CA PRO A 77 -9.55 48.48 -25.85
C PRO A 77 -8.04 48.30 -26.11
N PRO A 78 -7.60 47.36 -26.96
CA PRO A 78 -8.35 46.62 -27.99
C PRO A 78 -9.06 45.33 -27.53
N PHE A 79 -9.31 45.17 -26.21
CA PHE A 79 -9.96 44.00 -25.60
C PHE A 79 -9.26 42.68 -25.93
N GLN A 80 -7.94 42.69 -25.80
CA GLN A 80 -7.10 41.51 -25.99
C GLN A 80 -6.52 41.05 -24.66
N LEU A 81 -6.65 39.77 -24.37
CA LEU A 81 -6.08 39.12 -23.20
C LEU A 81 -5.19 37.95 -23.65
N THR A 82 -3.92 37.94 -23.23
CA THR A 82 -3.09 36.75 -23.28
C THR A 82 -3.23 35.99 -21.97
N TYR A 83 -3.60 34.71 -22.03
CA TYR A 83 -3.73 33.84 -20.87
C TYR A 83 -3.11 32.48 -21.14
N ASP A 84 -2.40 31.94 -20.15
CA ASP A 84 -1.83 30.60 -20.19
C ASP A 84 -2.90 29.57 -19.85
N VAL A 85 -3.49 28.96 -20.88
CA VAL A 85 -4.54 27.95 -20.71
C VAL A 85 -4.01 26.63 -20.16
N GLY A 86 -2.69 26.42 -20.13
CA GLY A 86 -2.06 25.28 -19.47
C GLY A 86 -2.23 25.29 -17.95
N GLN A 87 -2.61 26.43 -17.35
CA GLN A 87 -2.92 26.54 -15.92
C GLN A 87 -4.34 26.06 -15.57
N LEU A 88 -5.18 25.78 -16.56
CA LEU A 88 -6.52 25.27 -16.31
C LEU A 88 -6.44 23.79 -15.87
N PRO A 89 -7.20 23.37 -14.86
CA PRO A 89 -7.24 21.97 -14.42
C PRO A 89 -7.82 21.06 -15.52
N PRO A 90 -7.49 19.75 -15.51
CA PRO A 90 -8.03 18.80 -16.50
C PRO A 90 -9.55 18.70 -16.47
N SER A 91 -10.15 18.39 -17.63
CA SER A 91 -11.57 18.04 -17.75
C SER A 91 -11.87 16.72 -17.03
N PHE A 92 -12.98 16.64 -16.29
CA PHE A 92 -13.40 15.40 -15.61
C PHE A 92 -14.18 14.45 -16.52
N SER A 93 -14.92 15.00 -17.47
CA SER A 93 -15.76 14.26 -18.41
C SER A 93 -16.05 15.10 -19.66
N ASP A 94 -16.71 14.51 -20.65
CA ASP A 94 -17.17 15.21 -21.85
C ASP A 94 -18.08 16.42 -21.55
N THR A 95 -18.70 16.45 -20.37
CA THR A 95 -19.65 17.51 -19.96
C THR A 95 -19.09 18.45 -18.90
N GLN A 96 -17.98 18.09 -18.24
CA GLN A 96 -17.36 18.87 -17.17
C GLN A 96 -15.97 19.36 -17.60
N ASN A 97 -16.00 20.47 -18.35
CA ASN A 97 -14.82 21.15 -18.87
C ASN A 97 -14.55 22.43 -18.07
N PRO A 98 -13.28 22.82 -17.86
CA PRO A 98 -12.98 24.19 -17.47
C PRO A 98 -13.54 25.15 -18.53
N TYR A 99 -13.95 26.35 -18.10
CA TYR A 99 -14.63 27.28 -18.99
C TYR A 99 -14.30 28.74 -18.68
N MET A 100 -14.56 29.62 -19.63
CA MET A 100 -14.42 31.06 -19.48
C MET A 100 -15.74 31.76 -19.72
N THR A 101 -16.00 32.82 -18.95
CA THR A 101 -17.05 33.80 -19.26
C THR A 101 -16.44 35.15 -19.63
N VAL A 102 -17.10 35.86 -20.55
CA VAL A 102 -16.63 37.14 -21.10
C VAL A 102 -17.71 38.19 -20.93
N THR A 103 -17.47 39.18 -20.06
CA THR A 103 -18.48 40.18 -19.67
C THR A 103 -18.02 41.59 -20.07
N PRO A 104 -18.74 42.31 -20.96
CA PRO A 104 -18.45 43.71 -21.21
C PRO A 104 -18.93 44.59 -20.06
N VAL A 105 -18.21 45.70 -19.83
CA VAL A 105 -18.59 46.77 -18.91
C VAL A 105 -18.96 48.00 -19.71
N VAL A 106 -20.15 48.55 -19.48
CA VAL A 106 -20.69 49.73 -20.19
C VAL A 106 -21.24 50.69 -19.14
N ASN A 107 -20.79 51.95 -19.16
CA ASN A 107 -21.14 52.97 -18.17
C ASN A 107 -20.85 52.50 -16.72
N GLY A 108 -19.71 51.84 -16.51
CA GLY A 108 -19.32 51.26 -15.22
C GLY A 108 -20.06 49.98 -14.80
N GLU A 109 -21.06 49.50 -15.54
CA GLU A 109 -21.87 48.32 -15.17
C GLU A 109 -21.53 47.08 -16.02
N GLU A 110 -21.34 45.94 -15.33
CA GLU A 110 -21.21 44.62 -15.96
C GLU A 110 -22.52 44.18 -16.62
N GLN A 111 -22.46 43.82 -17.90
CA GLN A 111 -23.64 43.36 -18.61
C GLN A 111 -24.02 41.93 -18.19
N ARG A 112 -25.30 41.68 -17.89
CA ARG A 112 -25.78 40.45 -17.24
C ARG A 112 -25.70 39.17 -18.08
N CYS A 113 -25.41 39.26 -19.37
CA CYS A 113 -25.37 38.11 -20.28
C CYS A 113 -23.91 37.80 -20.66
N ALA A 114 -23.22 37.01 -19.83
CA ALA A 114 -21.87 36.57 -20.12
C ALA A 114 -21.90 35.22 -20.88
N PRO A 115 -21.51 35.16 -22.17
CA PRO A 115 -21.36 33.89 -22.86
C PRO A 115 -20.34 32.99 -22.16
N ARG A 116 -20.62 31.68 -22.16
CA ARG A 116 -19.74 30.62 -21.65
C ARG A 116 -18.99 29.96 -22.80
N TYR A 117 -17.71 29.68 -22.56
CA TYR A 117 -16.75 29.14 -23.52
C TYR A 117 -15.96 27.99 -22.88
N ASP A 118 -16.23 26.75 -23.27
CA ASP A 118 -15.56 25.58 -22.69
C ASP A 118 -14.20 25.29 -23.35
N PHE A 119 -13.23 24.85 -22.53
CA PHE A 119 -11.93 24.35 -22.95
C PHE A 119 -11.85 22.84 -22.69
N VAL A 120 -11.30 22.08 -23.62
CA VAL A 120 -10.97 20.67 -23.34
C VAL A 120 -9.52 20.63 -22.91
N VAL A 121 -9.28 20.30 -21.65
CA VAL A 121 -7.93 20.23 -21.08
C VAL A 121 -7.69 18.80 -20.65
N ILE A 122 -6.66 18.15 -21.21
CA ILE A 122 -6.25 16.82 -20.77
C ILE A 122 -5.13 16.91 -19.73
N PRO A 123 -5.05 15.93 -18.81
CA PRO A 123 -3.90 15.80 -17.92
C PRO A 123 -2.60 15.72 -18.73
N ASN A 124 -1.51 16.24 -18.17
CA ASN A 124 -0.19 16.08 -18.76
C ASN A 124 0.15 14.59 -18.88
N PRO A 125 0.32 14.03 -20.09
CA PRO A 125 0.60 12.61 -20.22
C PRO A 125 1.96 12.21 -19.62
N LEU A 126 2.86 13.17 -19.37
CA LEU A 126 4.17 12.92 -18.76
C LEU A 126 4.14 12.85 -17.23
N GLU A 127 3.04 13.26 -16.59
CA GLU A 127 2.87 13.18 -15.13
C GLU A 127 2.30 11.82 -14.69
N LYS A 128 2.02 10.91 -15.63
CA LYS A 128 1.53 9.56 -15.32
C LYS A 128 2.63 8.66 -14.73
N PRO A 129 2.27 7.75 -13.80
CA PRO A 129 3.14 6.64 -13.41
C PRO A 129 3.60 5.87 -14.66
N GLY A 130 4.88 5.49 -14.70
CA GLY A 130 5.46 4.76 -15.85
C GLY A 130 6.18 5.62 -16.89
N VAL A 131 6.16 6.95 -16.79
CA VAL A 131 6.92 7.86 -17.67
C VAL A 131 8.21 8.30 -17.00
N GLN A 132 9.36 8.14 -17.67
CA GLN A 132 10.64 8.63 -17.12
C GLN A 132 10.63 10.17 -17.11
N GLY A 133 11.00 10.79 -15.98
CA GLY A 133 11.06 12.24 -15.85
C GLY A 133 12.16 12.91 -16.68
N ASP A 134 12.34 14.21 -16.46
CA ASP A 134 13.47 14.99 -17.00
C ASP A 134 14.81 14.31 -16.64
N PRO A 135 15.77 14.13 -17.57
CA PRO A 135 15.86 14.69 -18.93
C PRO A 135 15.26 13.86 -20.07
N TYR A 136 14.56 12.76 -19.78
CA TYR A 136 14.18 11.81 -20.84
C TYR A 136 12.85 12.12 -21.50
N SER A 137 11.92 12.70 -20.75
CA SER A 137 10.61 13.12 -21.26
C SER A 137 10.40 14.62 -21.11
N SER A 138 9.84 15.25 -22.14
CA SER A 138 9.47 16.66 -22.16
C SER A 138 8.29 16.90 -23.07
N ILE A 139 7.43 17.86 -22.74
CA ILE A 139 6.33 18.30 -23.58
C ILE A 139 6.27 19.83 -23.54
N TYR A 140 6.18 20.46 -24.70
CA TYR A 140 6.14 21.91 -24.81
C TYR A 140 5.27 22.36 -25.98
N TRP A 141 4.75 23.57 -25.89
CA TRP A 141 3.98 24.21 -26.94
C TRP A 141 4.90 24.85 -28.00
N ASP A 142 4.83 24.37 -29.25
CA ASP A 142 5.49 25.00 -30.40
C ASP A 142 4.52 26.01 -31.05
N LYS A 143 4.70 27.28 -30.67
CA LYS A 143 3.86 28.39 -31.14
C LYS A 143 3.87 28.57 -32.66
N ASN A 144 4.96 28.24 -33.35
CA ASN A 144 5.06 28.45 -34.81
C ASN A 144 4.26 27.41 -35.59
N SER A 145 4.21 26.18 -35.06
CA SER A 145 3.50 25.06 -35.68
C SER A 145 2.09 24.86 -35.11
N GLU A 146 1.74 25.56 -34.03
CA GLU A 146 0.51 25.39 -33.25
C GLU A 146 0.27 23.93 -32.81
N VAL A 147 1.33 23.29 -32.31
CA VAL A 147 1.28 21.91 -31.81
C VAL A 147 2.02 21.78 -30.48
N TYR A 148 1.57 20.85 -29.64
CA TYR A 148 2.36 20.35 -28.52
C TYR A 148 3.39 19.37 -29.07
N ARG A 149 4.67 19.65 -28.92
CA ARG A 149 5.73 18.69 -29.21
C ARG A 149 6.06 17.93 -27.95
N PHE A 150 6.17 16.62 -28.07
CA PHE A 150 6.52 15.78 -26.93
C PHE A 150 7.67 14.85 -27.30
N GLN A 151 8.45 14.53 -26.28
CA GLN A 151 9.38 13.43 -26.22
C GLN A 151 9.02 12.66 -24.95
N ILE A 152 8.84 11.35 -25.05
CA ILE A 152 8.49 10.49 -23.92
C ILE A 152 9.45 9.29 -23.91
N ALA A 153 9.92 8.91 -22.74
CA ALA A 153 10.71 7.71 -22.53
C ALA A 153 9.95 6.76 -21.58
N LEU A 154 9.70 5.54 -22.07
CA LEU A 154 8.97 4.50 -21.36
C LEU A 154 9.81 3.21 -21.28
N PRO A 155 9.84 2.47 -20.16
CA PRO A 155 9.08 2.74 -18.93
C PRO A 155 9.90 3.38 -17.81
N LYS A 156 9.22 4.03 -16.86
CA LYS A 156 9.72 4.27 -15.50
C LYS A 156 9.26 3.13 -14.61
N ILE A 157 10.21 2.47 -13.97
CA ILE A 157 9.93 1.45 -12.96
C ILE A 157 10.60 1.95 -11.68
N ASP A 158 9.81 2.37 -10.70
CA ASP A 158 10.36 2.96 -9.48
C ASP A 158 11.32 1.98 -8.79
N GLY A 159 12.51 2.47 -8.44
CA GLY A 159 13.60 1.65 -7.89
C GLY A 159 14.41 0.82 -8.90
N LEU A 160 13.96 0.67 -10.15
CA LEU A 160 14.59 -0.21 -11.14
C LEU A 160 15.01 0.48 -12.45
N LEU A 161 14.24 1.44 -12.98
CA LEU A 161 14.55 2.15 -14.22
C LEU A 161 14.04 3.61 -14.17
N PRO A 162 14.90 4.63 -14.41
CA PRO A 162 16.37 4.51 -14.52
C PRO A 162 16.98 4.13 -13.16
N TRP A 163 17.81 3.08 -13.13
CA TRP A 163 18.57 2.71 -11.93
C TRP A 163 19.93 3.38 -11.96
N GLN A 164 20.25 4.08 -10.89
CA GLN A 164 21.55 4.70 -10.70
C GLN A 164 22.01 4.42 -9.27
N HIS A 165 23.11 3.68 -9.14
CA HIS A 165 23.71 3.41 -7.85
C HIS A 165 25.18 3.84 -7.87
N ALA A 166 25.49 4.83 -7.05
CA ALA A 166 26.85 5.25 -6.80
C ALA A 166 27.38 4.43 -5.62
N LEU A 167 28.39 3.60 -5.87
CA LEU A 167 29.10 2.93 -4.77
C LEU A 167 29.91 3.95 -3.96
N PRO A 168 30.16 3.70 -2.66
CA PRO A 168 31.00 4.56 -1.83
C PRO A 168 32.32 4.89 -2.51
N LYS A 169 32.77 6.15 -2.35
CA LYS A 169 34.00 6.65 -2.96
C LYS A 169 35.20 5.80 -2.50
N LEU A 170 35.81 5.06 -3.41
CA LEU A 170 37.00 4.28 -3.11
C LEU A 170 38.25 5.19 -3.18
N PRO A 171 39.21 5.07 -2.23
CA PRO A 171 40.31 6.02 -2.08
C PRO A 171 41.20 6.22 -3.32
N ILE A 172 41.27 5.24 -4.22
CA ILE A 172 42.16 5.25 -5.39
C ILE A 172 41.39 5.38 -6.72
N VAL A 173 40.15 4.89 -6.78
CA VAL A 173 39.37 4.74 -8.03
C VAL A 173 38.24 5.77 -8.15
N GLY A 174 37.99 6.55 -7.10
CA GLY A 174 36.89 7.52 -7.04
C GLY A 174 35.53 6.85 -6.82
N THR A 175 34.45 7.58 -7.11
CA THR A 175 33.08 7.05 -7.06
C THR A 175 32.85 6.15 -8.26
N LEU A 176 32.48 4.89 -8.03
CA LEU A 176 32.11 3.97 -9.10
C LEU A 176 30.61 4.10 -9.38
N ASN A 177 30.27 4.65 -10.54
CA ASN A 177 28.91 4.79 -11.01
C ASN A 177 28.51 3.55 -11.79
N ASN A 178 27.46 2.89 -11.31
CA ASN A 178 26.70 1.92 -12.09
C ASN A 178 25.37 2.56 -12.46
N ARG A 179 25.03 2.49 -13.75
CA ARG A 179 23.80 3.06 -14.26
C ARG A 179 23.23 2.11 -15.30
N LEU A 180 21.97 1.78 -15.13
CA LEU A 180 21.21 0.98 -16.07
C LEU A 180 19.94 1.77 -16.38
N ASN A 181 19.85 2.25 -17.61
CA ASN A 181 18.60 2.79 -18.14
C ASN A 181 18.29 2.13 -19.47
N THR A 182 17.07 1.64 -19.63
CA THR A 182 16.55 1.15 -20.90
C THR A 182 15.17 1.75 -21.09
N ALA A 183 14.92 2.30 -22.27
CA ALA A 183 13.61 2.88 -22.58
C ALA A 183 13.36 2.86 -24.09
N VAL A 184 12.09 2.88 -24.47
CA VAL A 184 11.67 3.35 -25.78
C VAL A 184 11.37 4.82 -25.68
N ARG A 185 12.10 5.61 -26.46
CA ARG A 185 11.88 7.03 -26.61
C ARG A 185 11.00 7.26 -27.84
N ALA A 186 9.79 7.77 -27.63
CA ALA A 186 8.95 8.27 -28.71
C ALA A 186 8.98 9.79 -28.74
N ALA A 187 8.97 10.38 -29.93
CA ALA A 187 8.82 11.81 -30.13
C ALA A 187 7.74 12.09 -31.17
N GLY A 188 6.94 13.10 -30.93
CA GLY A 188 5.77 13.38 -31.74
C GLY A 188 5.18 14.76 -31.50
N TYR A 189 3.96 14.94 -32.01
CA TYR A 189 3.19 16.15 -31.75
C TYR A 189 1.70 15.86 -31.55
N ILE A 190 1.02 16.75 -30.81
CA ILE A 190 -0.43 16.78 -30.61
C ILE A 190 -0.95 18.14 -31.12
N ARG A 191 -1.91 18.12 -32.04
CA ARG A 191 -2.58 19.33 -32.55
C ARG A 191 -3.78 19.70 -31.69
N LEU A 192 -4.20 20.96 -31.77
CA LEU A 192 -5.39 21.47 -31.07
C LEU A 192 -6.70 20.75 -31.44
N ASN A 193 -6.75 20.06 -32.58
CA ASN A 193 -7.91 19.25 -32.99
C ASN A 193 -7.87 17.79 -32.47
N GLY A 194 -6.89 17.45 -31.63
CA GLY A 194 -6.69 16.10 -31.10
C GLY A 194 -5.97 15.14 -32.06
N GLU A 195 -5.53 15.58 -33.24
CA GLU A 195 -4.64 14.77 -34.10
C GLU A 195 -3.27 14.65 -33.43
N THR A 196 -2.89 13.41 -33.14
CA THR A 196 -1.59 13.07 -32.58
C THR A 196 -0.79 12.30 -33.61
N ALA A 197 0.49 12.63 -33.72
CA ALA A 197 1.41 11.90 -34.58
C ALA A 197 2.69 11.55 -33.84
N ILE A 198 3.11 10.29 -33.94
CA ILE A 198 4.45 9.86 -33.52
C ILE A 198 5.35 9.96 -34.74
N THR A 199 6.39 10.78 -34.63
CA THR A 199 7.31 11.07 -35.74
C THR A 199 8.63 10.34 -35.63
N ASN A 200 9.00 9.92 -34.42
CA ASN A 200 10.19 9.13 -34.17
C ASN A 200 9.94 8.17 -32.99
N ALA A 201 10.51 6.98 -33.05
CA ALA A 201 10.55 6.03 -31.95
C ALA A 201 11.91 5.31 -31.99
N ASP A 202 12.71 5.48 -30.94
CA ASP A 202 14.04 4.88 -30.79
C ASP A 202 14.09 4.05 -29.51
N ALA A 203 14.71 2.88 -29.56
CA ALA A 203 15.14 2.19 -28.35
C ALA A 203 16.45 2.81 -27.84
N ILE A 204 16.49 3.19 -26.57
CA ILE A 204 17.70 3.64 -25.89
C ILE A 204 18.07 2.63 -24.80
N ALA A 205 19.35 2.30 -24.71
CA ALA A 205 19.93 1.71 -23.52
C ALA A 205 21.19 2.48 -23.14
N ASP A 206 21.36 2.66 -21.85
CA ASP A 206 22.48 3.35 -21.26
C ASP A 206 23.00 2.49 -20.11
N VAL A 207 24.18 1.92 -20.33
CA VAL A 207 24.76 0.94 -19.41
C VAL A 207 26.16 1.42 -19.01
N TYR A 208 26.29 1.80 -17.75
CA TYR A 208 27.56 2.03 -17.09
C TYR A 208 27.80 0.94 -16.05
N ILE A 209 28.94 0.29 -16.15
CA ILE A 209 29.42 -0.64 -15.13
C ILE A 209 30.80 -0.16 -14.72
N LEU A 210 30.98 0.14 -13.42
CA LEU A 210 32.24 0.60 -12.85
C LEU A 210 32.84 1.82 -13.60
N ASN A 211 32.02 2.84 -13.88
CA ASN A 211 32.37 4.03 -14.68
C ASN A 211 32.71 3.78 -16.15
N ASN A 212 32.71 2.54 -16.65
CA ASN A 212 32.88 2.27 -18.07
C ASN A 212 31.53 2.28 -18.76
N GLN A 213 31.37 3.16 -19.73
CA GLN A 213 30.21 3.19 -20.59
C GLN A 213 30.28 1.99 -21.55
N LEU A 214 29.46 0.98 -21.30
CA LEU A 214 29.36 -0.20 -22.17
C LEU A 214 28.46 0.09 -23.36
N ILE A 215 27.37 0.83 -23.13
CA ILE A 215 26.42 1.25 -24.15
C ILE A 215 26.11 2.73 -23.92
N SER A 216 26.26 3.55 -24.96
CA SER A 216 26.01 4.98 -24.89
C SER A 216 24.56 5.32 -25.21
N PRO A 217 23.90 6.25 -24.48
CA PRO A 217 22.53 6.66 -24.73
C PRO A 217 22.35 7.37 -26.09
N ASN A 218 23.47 7.82 -26.67
CA ASN A 218 23.50 8.45 -28.00
C ASN A 218 23.89 7.47 -29.11
N SER A 219 24.27 6.23 -28.78
CA SER A 219 24.46 5.16 -29.76
C SER A 219 23.08 4.56 -30.03
N PRO A 220 22.44 4.82 -31.18
CA PRO A 220 21.19 4.16 -31.51
C PRO A 220 21.45 2.66 -31.59
N ILE A 221 20.90 1.91 -30.64
CA ILE A 221 21.05 0.44 -30.56
C ILE A 221 20.28 -0.23 -31.71
N ALA A 222 19.24 0.43 -32.20
CA ALA A 222 18.62 0.15 -33.48
C ALA A 222 17.87 1.41 -33.94
N ARG A 223 18.12 1.87 -35.16
CA ARG A 223 17.10 2.65 -35.91
C ARG A 223 16.28 1.62 -36.66
N ASN A 224 14.97 1.76 -36.67
CA ASN A 224 14.11 0.91 -37.49
C ASN A 224 14.60 0.98 -38.95
N THR A 225 15.24 -0.09 -39.44
CA THR A 225 16.00 -0.13 -40.69
C THR A 225 15.11 -0.21 -41.93
N GLN A 226 13.79 -0.33 -41.77
CA GLN A 226 12.81 -0.03 -42.82
C GLN A 226 12.50 1.48 -42.94
N GLN A 227 13.52 2.33 -42.89
CA GLN A 227 13.39 3.74 -43.27
C GLN A 227 13.27 3.85 -44.79
N ASP A 228 12.04 3.79 -45.31
CA ASP A 228 11.71 4.59 -46.48
C ASP A 228 12.02 6.07 -46.13
N LYS A 229 12.52 6.85 -47.09
CA LYS A 229 12.97 8.25 -46.90
C LYS A 229 11.93 9.23 -46.31
N ASN A 230 10.73 8.75 -46.01
CA ASN A 230 9.67 9.45 -45.31
C ASN A 230 9.39 8.68 -44.01
N GLY A 231 9.92 9.13 -42.87
CA GLY A 231 9.77 8.43 -41.58
C GLY A 231 8.33 7.99 -41.30
N VAL A 232 8.17 6.86 -40.62
CA VAL A 232 6.85 6.30 -40.28
C VAL A 232 6.10 7.29 -39.37
N ILE A 233 5.18 8.06 -39.95
CA ILE A 233 4.27 8.93 -39.20
C ILE A 233 3.04 8.10 -38.84
N ILE A 234 2.95 7.68 -37.58
CA ILE A 234 1.74 7.02 -37.07
C ILE A 234 0.79 8.11 -36.60
N LYS A 235 -0.36 8.25 -37.28
CA LYS A 235 -1.38 9.24 -36.96
C LYS A 235 -2.60 8.58 -36.33
N PHE A 236 -3.09 9.13 -35.24
CA PHE A 236 -4.34 8.72 -34.59
C PHE A 236 -5.00 9.93 -33.94
N ASN A 237 -6.27 9.81 -33.58
CA ASN A 237 -7.03 10.89 -32.94
C ASN A 237 -7.31 10.52 -31.48
N ILE A 238 -6.69 11.26 -30.54
CA ILE A 238 -6.77 10.95 -29.11
C ILE A 238 -8.18 11.09 -28.53
N LEU A 239 -9.06 11.85 -29.20
CA LEU A 239 -10.46 12.01 -28.81
C LEU A 239 -11.34 10.82 -29.25
N LYS A 240 -10.83 9.91 -30.08
CA LYS A 240 -11.62 8.80 -30.66
C LYS A 240 -11.08 7.41 -30.34
N GLU A 241 -9.76 7.27 -30.21
CA GLU A 241 -9.09 5.98 -30.29
C GLU A 241 -8.09 5.80 -29.14
N GLN A 242 -8.59 5.80 -27.90
CA GLN A 242 -7.73 5.65 -26.71
C GLN A 242 -7.09 4.25 -26.57
N ASN A 243 -7.47 3.27 -27.39
CA ASN A 243 -7.10 1.85 -27.25
C ASN A 243 -6.22 1.28 -28.40
N GLN A 244 -5.62 2.11 -29.25
CA GLN A 244 -4.74 1.59 -30.31
C GLN A 244 -3.33 1.29 -29.78
N SER A 245 -2.90 0.04 -29.89
CA SER A 245 -1.52 -0.39 -29.65
C SER A 245 -0.70 -0.28 -30.94
N VAL A 246 0.54 0.16 -30.81
CA VAL A 246 1.52 0.18 -31.90
C VAL A 246 2.57 -0.89 -31.63
N SER A 247 2.64 -1.91 -32.47
CA SER A 247 3.73 -2.89 -32.43
C SER A 247 5.00 -2.27 -33.03
N ILE A 248 6.10 -2.34 -32.28
CA ILE A 248 7.42 -1.87 -32.71
C ILE A 248 8.37 -3.07 -32.62
N HIS A 249 9.05 -3.40 -33.72
CA HIS A 249 10.05 -4.47 -33.76
C HIS A 249 11.40 -3.85 -34.11
N PHE A 250 12.40 -4.01 -33.24
CA PHE A 250 13.77 -3.59 -33.50
C PHE A 250 14.66 -4.82 -33.63
N THR A 251 15.09 -5.13 -34.84
CA THR A 251 16.04 -6.22 -35.08
C THR A 251 17.40 -5.64 -35.46
N ASP A 252 18.40 -5.97 -34.64
CA ASP A 252 19.81 -6.22 -35.02
C ASP A 252 20.83 -5.05 -34.96
N THR A 253 21.78 -5.18 -34.02
CA THR A 253 23.16 -4.71 -34.17
C THR A 253 24.13 -5.80 -33.71
N ASP A 254 24.37 -6.80 -34.55
CA ASP A 254 25.47 -7.74 -34.38
C ASP A 254 26.83 -7.04 -34.52
N LEU A 255 27.47 -6.72 -33.39
CA LEU A 255 28.91 -6.42 -33.37
C LEU A 255 29.68 -7.74 -33.28
N THR A 256 30.04 -8.31 -34.43
CA THR A 256 30.87 -9.53 -34.51
C THR A 256 32.35 -9.17 -34.68
N PHE A 257 33.19 -9.64 -33.75
CA PHE A 257 34.65 -9.57 -33.88
C PHE A 257 35.18 -10.94 -34.30
N SER A 258 35.71 -11.07 -35.52
CA SER A 258 36.38 -12.30 -35.96
C SER A 258 37.84 -12.32 -35.50
N ILE A 259 38.24 -13.41 -34.84
CA ILE A 259 39.63 -13.71 -34.53
C ILE A 259 40.20 -14.49 -35.74
N PRO A 260 41.27 -13.99 -36.40
CA PRO A 260 41.78 -14.59 -37.63
C PRO A 260 42.25 -16.04 -37.43
N MET A 261 42.04 -16.87 -38.46
CA MET A 261 42.47 -18.27 -38.47
C MET A 261 43.98 -18.40 -38.39
N ILE A 262 44.45 -19.27 -37.49
CA ILE A 262 45.84 -19.72 -37.45
C ILE A 262 45.85 -21.19 -37.91
N GLU A 263 46.35 -21.45 -39.13
CA GLU A 263 46.61 -22.80 -39.65
C GLU A 263 48.13 -23.04 -39.56
N ILE A 264 48.55 -23.96 -38.70
CA ILE A 264 49.97 -24.29 -38.50
C ILE A 264 50.18 -25.77 -38.85
N PRO A 265 51.02 -26.10 -39.85
CA PRO A 265 51.43 -27.47 -40.08
C PRO A 265 52.35 -27.93 -38.93
N ILE A 266 52.04 -29.06 -38.29
CA ILE A 266 52.82 -29.63 -37.20
C ILE A 266 53.96 -30.51 -37.76
N ILE A 267 53.64 -31.44 -38.68
CA ILE A 267 54.59 -32.40 -39.27
C ILE A 267 54.11 -32.76 -40.68
N GLY A 268 54.98 -32.67 -41.70
CA GLY A 268 54.63 -33.07 -43.06
C GLY A 268 55.84 -33.31 -43.96
N ILE A 269 55.69 -34.25 -44.91
CA ILE A 269 56.60 -34.41 -46.06
C ILE A 269 55.89 -33.74 -47.24
N PRO A 270 56.41 -32.63 -47.78
CA PRO A 270 55.75 -31.87 -48.85
C PRO A 270 55.32 -32.76 -50.01
N GLY A 271 54.03 -32.73 -50.35
CA GLY A 271 53.45 -33.48 -51.46
C GLY A 271 53.03 -34.93 -51.15
N ILE A 272 53.29 -35.44 -49.94
CA ILE A 272 52.92 -36.83 -49.56
C ILE A 272 51.95 -36.84 -48.38
N PHE A 273 52.28 -36.18 -47.28
CA PHE A 273 51.44 -36.10 -46.07
C PHE A 273 51.64 -34.77 -45.35
N GLU A 274 50.57 -34.21 -44.78
CA GLU A 274 50.54 -32.96 -44.01
C GLU A 274 49.65 -33.11 -42.78
N LEU A 275 50.18 -32.97 -41.57
CA LEU A 275 49.41 -32.83 -40.33
C LEU A 275 49.35 -31.37 -39.93
N GLY A 276 48.17 -30.79 -39.76
CA GLY A 276 47.99 -29.40 -39.34
C GLY A 276 46.94 -29.20 -38.25
N VAL A 277 47.10 -28.10 -37.50
CA VAL A 277 46.08 -27.58 -36.57
C VAL A 277 45.52 -26.30 -37.16
N TYR A 278 44.20 -26.12 -37.07
CA TYR A 278 43.57 -24.83 -37.33
C TYR A 278 42.66 -24.41 -36.18
N GLY A 279 42.48 -23.11 -36.01
CA GLY A 279 41.45 -22.57 -35.13
C GLY A 279 40.90 -21.24 -35.63
N SER A 280 39.59 -21.04 -35.47
CA SER A 280 38.88 -19.78 -35.70
C SER A 280 37.97 -19.47 -34.52
N GLY A 281 37.66 -18.20 -34.29
CA GLY A 281 36.59 -17.83 -33.38
C GLY A 281 35.96 -16.49 -33.71
N SER A 282 34.73 -16.30 -33.25
CA SER A 282 34.00 -15.04 -33.30
C SER A 282 33.34 -14.78 -31.96
N GLU A 283 33.25 -13.50 -31.61
CA GLU A 283 32.51 -13.04 -30.44
C GLU A 283 31.43 -12.05 -30.90
N GLY A 284 30.19 -12.29 -30.51
CA GLY A 284 29.04 -11.43 -30.78
C GLY A 284 28.46 -10.86 -29.49
N ILE A 285 28.10 -9.57 -29.50
CA ILE A 285 27.33 -8.91 -28.44
C ILE A 285 26.16 -8.18 -29.09
N GLY A 286 24.94 -8.40 -28.59
CA GLY A 286 23.73 -7.79 -29.14
C GLY A 286 22.61 -7.61 -28.11
N VAL A 287 21.61 -6.80 -28.47
CA VAL A 287 20.38 -6.56 -27.69
C VAL A 287 19.19 -6.59 -28.66
N SER A 288 18.17 -7.41 -28.40
CA SER A 288 16.89 -7.39 -29.14
C SER A 288 15.80 -6.70 -28.32
N LEU A 289 14.91 -5.95 -28.96
CA LEU A 289 13.72 -5.38 -28.32
C LEU A 289 12.48 -5.64 -29.18
N ASP A 290 11.53 -6.41 -28.62
CA ASP A 290 10.26 -6.73 -29.27
C ASP A 290 9.10 -6.30 -28.37
N GLY A 291 8.16 -5.49 -28.87
CA GLY A 291 7.05 -5.04 -28.03
C GLY A 291 5.94 -4.24 -28.71
N ALA A 292 4.90 -3.94 -27.92
CA ALA A 292 3.81 -3.04 -28.29
C ALA A 292 3.69 -1.91 -27.26
N ILE A 293 3.50 -0.68 -27.76
CA ILE A 293 3.33 0.53 -26.93
C ILE A 293 1.94 1.11 -27.21
N ALA A 294 1.18 1.41 -26.16
CA ALA A 294 -0.02 2.25 -26.25
C ALA A 294 0.31 3.63 -25.65
N PRO A 295 0.73 4.65 -26.42
CA PRO A 295 1.41 5.83 -25.88
C PRO A 295 0.59 6.71 -24.90
N PHE A 296 -0.72 6.49 -24.80
CA PHE A 296 -1.62 7.24 -23.91
C PHE A 296 -2.26 6.39 -22.81
N GLN A 297 -2.00 5.08 -22.82
CA GLN A 297 -2.24 4.17 -21.71
C GLN A 297 -0.88 3.78 -21.11
N PRO A 298 -0.72 3.62 -19.80
CA PRO A 298 0.51 3.09 -19.23
C PRO A 298 0.62 1.59 -19.49
N SER A 299 0.47 1.16 -20.76
CA SER A 299 0.69 -0.23 -21.17
C SER A 299 1.84 -0.37 -22.16
N LEU A 300 2.83 -1.15 -21.75
CA LEU A 300 4.02 -1.52 -22.48
C LEU A 300 4.23 -3.02 -22.31
N ALA A 301 4.09 -3.78 -23.37
CA ALA A 301 4.58 -5.15 -23.41
C ALA A 301 5.88 -5.13 -24.23
N ALA A 302 7.03 -5.36 -23.62
CA ALA A 302 8.32 -5.33 -24.30
C ALA A 302 9.27 -6.40 -23.73
N THR A 303 9.86 -7.20 -24.61
CA THR A 303 10.93 -8.14 -24.26
C THR A 303 12.27 -7.57 -24.72
N LEU A 304 13.16 -7.29 -23.76
CA LEU A 304 14.53 -6.87 -23.98
C LEU A 304 15.46 -8.07 -23.80
N THR A 305 16.11 -8.53 -24.86
CA THR A 305 17.00 -9.70 -24.81
C THR A 305 18.45 -9.30 -25.05
N PRO A 306 19.23 -8.93 -24.02
CA PRO A 306 20.68 -8.85 -24.13
C PRO A 306 21.26 -10.26 -24.31
N TRP A 307 22.23 -10.39 -25.20
CA TRP A 307 22.97 -11.62 -25.37
C TRP A 307 24.44 -11.38 -25.73
N ARG A 308 25.27 -12.34 -25.36
CA ARG A 308 26.66 -12.46 -25.77
C ARG A 308 26.90 -13.89 -26.18
N ASP A 309 27.48 -14.09 -27.35
CA ASP A 309 27.90 -15.40 -27.79
C ASP A 309 29.37 -15.46 -28.15
N TYR A 310 29.89 -16.66 -28.00
CA TYR A 310 31.27 -17.02 -28.29
C TYR A 310 31.25 -18.29 -29.11
N GLU A 311 31.75 -18.20 -30.33
CA GLU A 311 31.88 -19.31 -31.25
C GLU A 311 33.35 -19.57 -31.50
N ARG A 312 33.79 -20.82 -31.36
CA ARG A 312 35.17 -21.22 -31.64
C ARG A 312 35.21 -22.61 -32.24
N THR A 313 36.02 -22.76 -33.28
CA THR A 313 36.32 -24.05 -33.91
C THR A 313 37.80 -24.31 -33.77
N GLN A 314 38.19 -25.49 -33.30
CA GLN A 314 39.58 -25.94 -33.21
C GLN A 314 39.70 -27.33 -33.77
N GLY A 315 40.54 -27.55 -34.78
CA GLY A 315 40.63 -28.83 -35.45
C GLY A 315 42.03 -29.29 -35.77
N LEU A 316 42.14 -30.60 -35.96
CA LEU A 316 43.31 -31.31 -36.46
C LEU A 316 42.95 -31.92 -37.80
N TYR A 317 43.82 -31.77 -38.80
CA TYR A 317 43.66 -32.47 -40.07
C TYR A 317 44.93 -33.19 -40.49
N VAL A 318 44.74 -34.26 -41.24
CA VAL A 318 45.72 -35.02 -41.97
C VAL A 318 45.39 -34.94 -43.45
N GLY A 319 46.27 -34.34 -44.23
CA GLY A 319 46.25 -34.34 -45.69
C GLY A 319 47.20 -35.37 -46.27
N ALA A 320 46.83 -35.97 -47.39
CA ALA A 320 47.73 -36.78 -48.21
C ALA A 320 47.61 -36.39 -49.69
N LEU A 321 48.75 -36.30 -50.38
CA LEU A 321 48.85 -36.02 -51.83
C LEU A 321 48.12 -34.74 -52.29
N SER A 322 47.93 -33.74 -51.40
CA SER A 322 47.21 -32.47 -51.63
C SER A 322 45.74 -32.55 -52.08
N VAL A 323 45.21 -33.74 -52.39
CA VAL A 323 43.83 -33.95 -52.86
C VAL A 323 42.94 -34.69 -51.86
N PHE A 324 43.53 -35.34 -50.85
CA PHE A 324 42.79 -35.98 -49.76
C PHE A 324 43.08 -35.24 -48.45
N LYS A 325 42.05 -34.81 -47.74
CA LYS A 325 42.18 -34.24 -46.39
C LYS A 325 41.16 -34.92 -45.48
N ALA A 326 41.56 -35.39 -44.32
CA ALA A 326 40.63 -35.87 -43.30
C ALA A 326 41.00 -35.26 -41.96
N GLY A 327 40.01 -34.86 -41.19
CA GLY A 327 40.23 -34.18 -39.93
C GLY A 327 39.10 -34.35 -38.96
N ALA A 328 39.32 -33.86 -37.77
CA ALA A 328 38.29 -33.67 -36.77
C ALA A 328 38.44 -32.28 -36.17
N ASP A 329 37.34 -31.57 -36.02
CA ASP A 329 37.27 -30.31 -35.32
C ASP A 329 36.32 -30.36 -34.14
N LEU A 330 36.67 -29.62 -33.09
CA LEU A 330 35.86 -29.34 -31.94
C LEU A 330 35.26 -27.94 -32.13
N TYR A 331 33.94 -27.93 -32.30
CA TYR A 331 33.12 -26.74 -32.35
C TYR A 331 32.55 -26.44 -30.96
N THR A 332 32.82 -25.25 -30.46
CA THR A 332 32.34 -24.74 -29.17
C THR A 332 31.54 -23.49 -29.38
N TYR A 333 30.27 -23.51 -28.98
CA TYR A 333 29.37 -22.36 -29.01
C TYR A 333 28.80 -22.14 -27.62
N ILE A 334 29.06 -20.97 -27.05
CA ILE A 334 28.54 -20.57 -25.75
C ILE A 334 27.75 -19.29 -25.97
N LYS A 335 26.45 -19.31 -25.68
CA LYS A 335 25.60 -18.11 -25.68
C LYS A 335 25.02 -17.90 -24.29
N VAL A 336 25.24 -16.72 -23.74
CA VAL A 336 24.56 -16.22 -22.55
C VAL A 336 23.54 -15.20 -23.02
N SER A 337 22.28 -15.38 -22.66
CA SER A 337 21.22 -14.40 -22.91
C SER A 337 20.36 -14.25 -21.67
N ALA A 338 19.98 -13.02 -21.33
CA ALA A 338 19.11 -12.78 -20.19
C ALA A 338 17.87 -11.98 -20.62
N PRO A 339 16.92 -12.58 -21.36
CA PRO A 339 15.65 -11.94 -21.69
C PRO A 339 14.98 -11.33 -20.45
N LEU A 340 14.70 -10.04 -20.55
CA LEU A 340 13.91 -9.24 -19.64
C LEU A 340 12.58 -8.96 -20.33
N THR A 341 11.51 -9.67 -19.95
CA THR A 341 10.16 -9.37 -20.40
C THR A 341 9.49 -8.40 -19.43
N LEU A 342 9.09 -7.25 -19.95
CA LEU A 342 8.38 -6.20 -19.23
C LEU A 342 6.94 -6.20 -19.73
N GLU A 343 5.98 -6.55 -18.88
CA GLU A 343 4.57 -6.34 -19.15
C GLU A 343 4.03 -5.32 -18.17
N LEU A 344 4.00 -4.06 -18.59
CA LEU A 344 3.28 -3.01 -17.91
C LEU A 344 1.89 -3.01 -18.50
N THR A 345 0.89 -3.41 -17.73
CA THR A 345 -0.51 -3.11 -18.03
C THR A 345 -1.02 -2.12 -17.00
N GLN A 346 -2.13 -1.42 -17.27
CA GLN A 346 -2.71 -0.44 -16.34
C GLN A 346 -2.88 -0.96 -14.91
N ASN A 347 -3.02 -2.28 -14.73
CA ASN A 347 -3.37 -2.89 -13.46
C ASN A 347 -2.28 -3.85 -12.91
N LYS A 348 -1.30 -4.27 -13.72
CA LYS A 348 -0.25 -5.22 -13.31
C LYS A 348 1.05 -4.95 -14.07
N PRO A 349 2.03 -4.23 -13.49
CA PRO A 349 3.39 -4.22 -13.99
C PRO A 349 4.10 -5.52 -13.55
N SER A 350 4.47 -6.36 -14.51
CA SER A 350 5.30 -7.54 -14.26
C SER A 350 6.65 -7.40 -14.97
N VAL A 351 7.70 -7.86 -14.29
CA VAL A 351 9.05 -7.92 -14.81
C VAL A 351 9.51 -9.37 -14.69
N HIS A 352 9.73 -10.02 -15.82
CA HIS A 352 10.23 -11.39 -15.87
C HIS A 352 11.65 -11.40 -16.41
N VAL A 353 12.57 -12.01 -15.66
CA VAL A 353 13.97 -12.17 -16.08
C VAL A 353 14.25 -13.65 -16.26
N ASP A 354 14.42 -14.07 -17.51
CA ASP A 354 14.78 -15.43 -17.87
C ASP A 354 16.26 -15.48 -18.22
N ALA A 355 17.13 -15.90 -17.30
CA ALA A 355 18.54 -16.11 -17.64
C ALA A 355 18.71 -17.45 -18.38
N CYS A 356 18.99 -17.38 -19.67
CA CYS A 356 19.23 -18.53 -20.53
C CYS A 356 20.73 -18.72 -20.80
N PHE A 357 21.20 -19.95 -20.59
CA PHE A 357 22.58 -20.32 -20.82
C PHE A 357 22.66 -21.51 -21.77
N LYS A 358 23.18 -21.25 -22.97
CA LYS A 358 23.29 -22.26 -24.02
C LYS A 358 24.75 -22.62 -24.24
N ILE A 359 25.08 -23.89 -24.03
CA ILE A 359 26.39 -24.47 -24.35
C ILE A 359 26.20 -25.59 -25.36
N ILE A 360 26.87 -25.46 -26.50
CA ILE A 360 26.98 -26.51 -27.50
C ILE A 360 28.45 -26.85 -27.71
N PHE A 361 28.80 -28.11 -27.47
CA PHE A 361 30.05 -28.72 -27.88
C PHE A 361 29.76 -29.80 -28.92
N ARG A 362 30.35 -29.69 -30.11
CA ARG A 362 30.23 -30.70 -31.17
C ARG A 362 31.62 -31.11 -31.64
N ALA A 363 31.84 -32.40 -31.82
CA ALA A 363 32.98 -32.90 -32.57
C ALA A 363 32.53 -33.19 -34.00
N HIS A 364 33.16 -32.57 -34.99
CA HIS A 364 32.86 -32.76 -36.39
C HIS A 364 34.05 -33.47 -37.05
N ALA A 365 33.84 -34.72 -37.44
CA ALA A 365 34.82 -35.48 -38.21
C ALA A 365 34.47 -35.39 -39.69
N TRP A 366 35.46 -35.08 -40.52
CA TRP A 366 35.24 -34.91 -41.95
C TRP A 366 36.38 -35.52 -42.76
N ALA A 367 36.08 -35.94 -43.98
CA ALA A 367 37.07 -36.20 -44.99
C ALA A 367 36.64 -35.53 -46.29
N ARG A 368 37.61 -35.00 -47.03
CA ARG A 368 37.46 -34.44 -48.36
C ARG A 368 38.27 -35.27 -49.34
N ALA A 369 37.59 -35.74 -50.37
CA ALA A 369 38.16 -36.45 -51.50
C ALA A 369 37.53 -35.90 -52.79
N PRO A 370 38.19 -36.01 -53.96
CA PRO A 370 37.73 -35.40 -55.21
C PRO A 370 36.30 -35.76 -55.65
N LEU A 371 35.71 -36.82 -55.10
CA LEU A 371 34.41 -37.36 -55.47
C LEU A 371 33.44 -37.51 -54.28
N ALA A 372 33.86 -37.20 -53.04
CA ALA A 372 33.00 -37.29 -51.85
C ALA A 372 33.59 -36.51 -50.67
N ASP A 373 32.73 -35.78 -49.95
CA ASP A 373 33.07 -35.07 -48.71
C ASP A 373 32.26 -35.64 -47.52
N PRO A 374 32.49 -36.91 -47.11
CA PRO A 374 31.76 -37.46 -45.98
C PRO A 374 32.12 -36.69 -44.70
N SER A 375 31.09 -36.25 -43.99
CA SER A 375 31.23 -35.61 -42.68
C SER A 375 30.23 -36.20 -41.70
N HIS A 376 30.61 -36.20 -40.42
CA HIS A 376 29.76 -36.64 -39.33
C HIS A 376 29.96 -35.74 -38.12
N THR A 377 28.85 -35.31 -37.52
CA THR A 377 28.87 -34.44 -36.34
C THR A 377 28.37 -35.22 -35.13
N PHE A 378 29.21 -35.32 -34.11
CA PHE A 378 28.91 -35.92 -32.83
C PHE A 378 28.61 -34.81 -31.81
N PRO A 379 27.38 -34.70 -31.28
CA PRO A 379 27.12 -33.80 -30.16
C PRO A 379 27.83 -34.35 -28.91
N LEU A 380 28.76 -33.57 -28.36
CA LEU A 380 29.46 -33.94 -27.12
C LEU A 380 28.67 -33.46 -25.90
N VAL A 381 28.19 -32.22 -25.96
CA VAL A 381 27.31 -31.61 -24.96
C VAL A 381 26.36 -30.67 -25.69
N ASN A 382 25.08 -30.77 -25.41
CA ASN A 382 24.07 -29.84 -25.89
C ASN A 382 23.20 -29.46 -24.70
N HIS A 383 23.59 -28.39 -24.00
CA HIS A 383 22.84 -27.86 -22.89
C HIS A 383 22.13 -26.59 -23.35
N THR A 384 20.80 -26.66 -23.38
CA THR A 384 19.90 -25.60 -23.84
C THR A 384 18.84 -25.27 -22.78
N ASP A 385 19.17 -25.49 -21.51
CA ASP A 385 18.24 -25.22 -20.43
C ASP A 385 18.36 -23.74 -20.03
N CYS A 386 17.24 -23.12 -19.65
CA CYS A 386 17.20 -21.83 -18.97
C CYS A 386 16.84 -22.05 -17.49
N PRO A 387 17.67 -22.77 -16.69
CA PRO A 387 17.26 -23.22 -15.37
C PRO A 387 17.29 -22.11 -14.31
N LEU A 388 17.90 -20.95 -14.63
CA LEU A 388 17.92 -19.79 -13.74
C LEU A 388 16.68 -18.94 -13.97
N VAL A 389 15.52 -19.49 -13.61
CA VAL A 389 14.43 -18.64 -13.13
C VAL A 389 14.90 -18.15 -11.78
N LEU A 390 15.55 -16.97 -11.74
CA LEU A 390 15.61 -16.22 -10.50
C LEU A 390 14.16 -16.07 -10.09
N ALA A 391 13.75 -16.75 -9.01
CA ALA A 391 12.41 -16.69 -8.46
C ALA A 391 11.95 -15.23 -8.57
N SER A 392 10.86 -15.01 -9.29
CA SER A 392 10.33 -13.70 -9.61
C SER A 392 10.56 -12.78 -8.42
N MET A 393 11.36 -11.72 -8.60
CA MET A 393 11.26 -10.60 -7.67
C MET A 393 9.78 -10.27 -7.66
N ALA A 394 9.19 -10.45 -6.48
CA ALA A 394 7.77 -10.66 -6.22
C ALA A 394 6.86 -10.17 -7.35
N ASN A 395 5.87 -10.99 -7.72
CA ASN A 395 4.60 -10.38 -8.03
C ASN A 395 4.35 -9.40 -6.89
N VAL A 396 4.47 -8.10 -7.18
CA VAL A 396 3.65 -7.14 -6.47
C VAL A 396 2.26 -7.51 -6.98
N ASP A 397 1.73 -8.61 -6.45
CA ASP A 397 0.32 -8.75 -6.26
C ASP A 397 0.03 -7.50 -5.43
N ASN A 398 -0.38 -6.44 -6.13
CA ASN A 398 -1.41 -5.60 -5.56
C ASN A 398 -2.49 -6.62 -5.21
N GLU A 399 -2.45 -7.16 -3.98
CA GLU A 399 -3.65 -7.57 -3.29
C GLU A 399 -4.66 -6.52 -3.70
N ASP A 400 -5.73 -6.95 -4.37
CA ASP A 400 -6.78 -6.07 -4.85
C ASP A 400 -6.98 -4.96 -3.81
N ASP A 401 -7.02 -3.69 -4.24
CA ASP A 401 -7.37 -2.51 -3.41
C ASP A 401 -8.77 -2.62 -2.77
N ALA A 402 -9.31 -3.83 -2.59
CA ALA A 402 -10.24 -4.11 -1.52
C ALA A 402 -9.61 -3.53 -0.24
N PRO A 403 -10.23 -2.50 0.37
CA PRO A 403 -9.75 -1.99 1.63
C PRO A 403 -9.56 -3.18 2.57
N PRO A 404 -8.44 -3.25 3.32
CA PRO A 404 -8.14 -4.39 4.15
C PRO A 404 -9.39 -4.75 4.96
N PRO A 405 -9.77 -6.04 5.01
CA PRO A 405 -10.96 -6.45 5.72
C PRO A 405 -10.90 -5.85 7.12
N SER A 406 -11.98 -5.16 7.49
CA SER A 406 -12.15 -4.59 8.81
C SER A 406 -11.80 -5.59 9.90
N LEU A 407 -10.92 -5.19 10.80
CA LEU A 407 -10.40 -6.03 11.85
C LEU A 407 -11.51 -6.30 12.90
N PRO A 408 -11.95 -7.56 13.13
CA PRO A 408 -13.09 -7.87 14.00
C PRO A 408 -12.99 -7.41 15.46
N SER A 409 -11.80 -7.03 15.95
CA SER A 409 -11.57 -6.33 17.24
C SER A 409 -12.48 -6.79 18.40
N PRO A 410 -12.41 -8.06 18.83
CA PRO A 410 -13.28 -8.58 19.87
C PRO A 410 -12.89 -8.08 21.27
N VAL A 411 -13.89 -7.92 22.13
CA VAL A 411 -13.76 -7.56 23.55
C VAL A 411 -14.71 -8.39 24.40
N VAL A 412 -14.34 -8.63 25.67
CA VAL A 412 -15.13 -9.44 26.60
C VAL A 412 -15.06 -8.90 28.03
N ALA A 413 -16.16 -9.00 28.77
CA ALA A 413 -16.23 -8.70 30.19
C ALA A 413 -17.12 -9.71 30.93
N PHE A 414 -16.89 -9.86 32.23
CA PHE A 414 -17.76 -10.60 33.14
C PHE A 414 -18.46 -9.69 34.14
N ALA A 415 -19.70 -10.04 34.45
CA ALA A 415 -20.42 -9.55 35.60
C ALA A 415 -19.99 -10.31 36.87
N GLN A 416 -20.14 -9.67 38.03
CA GLN A 416 -20.07 -10.27 39.37
C GLN A 416 -21.06 -11.43 39.56
N ASP A 417 -22.11 -11.51 38.75
CA ASP A 417 -23.06 -12.64 38.77
C ASP A 417 -22.68 -13.77 37.80
N GLY A 418 -21.54 -13.70 37.12
CA GLY A 418 -21.04 -14.74 36.22
C GLY A 418 -21.49 -14.63 34.77
N ARG A 419 -22.42 -13.72 34.43
CA ARG A 419 -22.76 -13.43 33.03
C ARG A 419 -21.56 -12.88 32.28
N ALA A 420 -21.42 -13.24 30.99
CA ALA A 420 -20.42 -12.66 30.10
C ALA A 420 -21.06 -11.76 29.05
N LEU A 421 -20.35 -10.73 28.63
CA LEU A 421 -20.70 -9.86 27.51
C LEU A 421 -19.51 -9.86 26.55
N SER A 422 -19.77 -10.13 25.27
CA SER A 422 -18.81 -9.90 24.20
C SER A 422 -19.34 -8.89 23.19
N ALA A 423 -18.41 -8.15 22.59
CA ALA A 423 -18.69 -7.37 21.40
C ALA A 423 -17.53 -7.49 20.41
N TYR A 424 -17.82 -7.38 19.13
CA TYR A 424 -16.85 -7.49 18.03
C TYR A 424 -17.41 -6.83 16.77
N VAL A 425 -16.59 -6.67 15.74
CA VAL A 425 -16.93 -6.05 14.45
C VAL A 425 -17.14 -7.14 13.40
N GLU A 426 -18.24 -7.06 12.65
CA GLU A 426 -18.49 -7.90 11.47
C GLU A 426 -18.66 -7.05 10.20
N GLN A 427 -18.34 -7.64 9.06
CA GLN A 427 -18.66 -7.05 7.76
C GLN A 427 -20.08 -7.42 7.35
N VAL A 428 -20.94 -6.41 7.29
CA VAL A 428 -22.31 -6.58 6.82
C VAL A 428 -22.35 -6.16 5.35
N ILE A 429 -22.61 -7.14 4.49
CA ILE A 429 -22.87 -6.91 3.07
C ILE A 429 -24.35 -6.54 2.93
N GLU A 430 -24.63 -5.24 2.82
CA GLU A 430 -25.98 -4.77 2.53
C GLU A 430 -26.18 -4.69 1.02
N SER A 431 -27.08 -5.51 0.49
CA SER A 431 -27.58 -5.29 -0.86
C SER A 431 -28.52 -4.09 -0.81
N PRO A 432 -28.19 -2.95 -1.45
CA PRO A 432 -29.10 -1.81 -1.44
C PRO A 432 -30.45 -2.28 -2.01
N ALA A 433 -31.56 -1.85 -1.39
CA ALA A 433 -32.88 -2.05 -1.94
C ALA A 433 -32.98 -1.24 -3.25
N ILE A 434 -32.58 -1.85 -4.37
CA ILE A 434 -32.64 -1.22 -5.68
C ILE A 434 -34.12 -0.96 -5.98
N THR A 435 -34.51 0.31 -5.97
CA THR A 435 -35.79 0.73 -6.51
C THR A 435 -35.74 0.45 -8.02
N VAL A 436 -36.56 -0.48 -8.49
CA VAL A 436 -36.60 -0.95 -9.88
C VAL A 436 -36.79 0.24 -10.82
N GLY A 437 -35.72 0.67 -11.51
CA GLY A 437 -35.77 1.81 -12.43
C GLY A 437 -34.42 2.36 -12.92
N GLN A 438 -33.30 2.09 -12.24
CA GLN A 438 -31.96 2.46 -12.72
C GLN A 438 -31.10 1.21 -12.96
N VAL A 439 -30.90 0.88 -14.24
CA VAL A 439 -30.05 -0.24 -14.68
C VAL A 439 -28.67 0.32 -14.99
N GLY A 440 -27.72 0.17 -14.05
CA GLY A 440 -26.31 0.47 -14.25
C GLY A 440 -25.52 0.40 -12.94
N ASN A 441 -24.71 -0.65 -12.76
CA ASN A 441 -23.81 -0.93 -11.63
C ASN A 441 -24.43 -0.92 -10.22
N SER A 442 -24.94 -2.08 -9.79
CA SER A 442 -25.19 -2.36 -8.36
C SER A 442 -23.86 -2.36 -7.61
N THR A 443 -23.55 -1.25 -6.95
CA THR A 443 -22.39 -1.15 -6.07
C THR A 443 -22.78 -1.79 -4.74
N THR A 444 -22.24 -2.97 -4.46
CA THR A 444 -22.34 -3.58 -3.13
C THR A 444 -21.60 -2.68 -2.15
N ILE A 445 -22.29 -2.21 -1.11
CA ILE A 445 -21.65 -1.42 -0.05
C ILE A 445 -21.39 -2.39 1.11
N THR A 446 -20.11 -2.67 1.37
CA THR A 446 -19.69 -3.39 2.57
C THR A 446 -19.54 -2.38 3.70
N ARG A 447 -20.17 -2.64 4.86
CA ARG A 447 -20.05 -1.81 6.05
C ARG A 447 -19.63 -2.65 7.25
N THR A 448 -18.97 -2.00 8.20
CA THR A 448 -18.65 -2.61 9.49
C THR A 448 -19.74 -2.35 10.50
N SER A 449 -20.04 -3.36 11.31
CA SER A 449 -21.04 -3.25 12.36
C SER A 449 -20.56 -3.84 13.66
N VAL A 450 -20.93 -3.21 14.76
CA VAL A 450 -20.67 -3.71 16.11
C VAL A 450 -21.76 -4.71 16.48
N ILE A 451 -21.33 -5.92 16.77
CA ILE A 451 -22.15 -7.06 17.17
C ILE A 451 -21.92 -7.32 18.64
N ALA A 452 -22.98 -7.50 19.43
CA ALA A 452 -22.92 -7.90 20.81
C ALA A 452 -23.58 -9.26 21.04
N ARG A 453 -23.01 -10.04 21.97
CA ARG A 453 -23.58 -11.30 22.46
C ARG A 453 -23.49 -11.35 23.98
N LEU A 454 -24.54 -11.85 24.61
CA LEU A 454 -24.57 -12.15 26.04
C LEU A 454 -24.38 -13.65 26.25
N ARG A 455 -23.69 -14.03 27.31
CA ARG A 455 -23.64 -15.40 27.79
C ARG A 455 -24.25 -15.43 29.19
N PRO A 456 -25.42 -16.08 29.38
CA PRO A 456 -26.03 -16.20 30.70
C PRO A 456 -25.10 -16.87 31.72
N ASP A 457 -25.28 -16.58 33.01
CA ASP A 457 -24.54 -17.25 34.08
C ASP A 457 -24.78 -18.78 34.03
N GLY A 458 -23.72 -19.55 34.27
CA GLY A 458 -23.70 -21.01 34.18
C GLY A 458 -23.90 -21.60 32.78
N SER A 459 -24.09 -20.77 31.74
CA SER A 459 -24.22 -21.21 30.36
C SER A 459 -22.88 -21.23 29.64
N GLN A 460 -22.67 -22.25 28.81
CA GLN A 460 -21.56 -22.31 27.85
C GLN A 460 -21.98 -21.83 26.45
N THR A 461 -23.27 -21.53 26.25
CA THR A 461 -23.80 -21.05 24.96
C THR A 461 -24.03 -19.55 24.99
N TRP A 462 -23.56 -18.88 23.95
CA TRP A 462 -23.85 -17.47 23.69
C TRP A 462 -25.26 -17.28 23.14
N ASP A 463 -25.89 -16.17 23.50
CA ASP A 463 -27.12 -15.71 22.89
C ASP A 463 -26.90 -15.33 21.41
N ALA A 464 -27.99 -15.08 20.70
CA ALA A 464 -27.95 -14.63 19.31
C ALA A 464 -27.15 -13.32 19.18
N ALA A 465 -26.41 -13.17 18.08
CA ALA A 465 -25.74 -11.94 17.72
C ALA A 465 -26.75 -10.80 17.51
N ILE A 466 -26.47 -9.65 18.11
CA ILE A 466 -27.30 -8.44 17.97
C ILE A 466 -26.43 -7.29 17.45
N ARG A 467 -26.84 -6.69 16.34
CA ARG A 467 -26.23 -5.46 15.80
C ARG A 467 -26.62 -4.26 16.65
N LEU A 468 -25.64 -3.44 17.02
CA LEU A 468 -25.86 -2.27 17.89
C LEU A 468 -25.89 -0.93 17.14
N ASN A 469 -25.03 -0.74 16.14
CA ASN A 469 -24.90 0.54 15.42
C ASN A 469 -25.98 0.76 14.36
N ASP A 470 -26.12 2.01 13.91
CA ASP A 470 -26.99 2.35 12.77
C ASP A 470 -26.51 1.60 11.51
N PRO A 471 -27.41 0.95 10.76
CA PRO A 471 -27.02 0.18 9.60
C PRO A 471 -26.37 1.00 8.47
N THR A 472 -26.62 2.30 8.48
CA THR A 472 -26.09 3.24 7.50
C THR A 472 -24.67 3.72 7.82
N HIS A 473 -24.21 3.51 9.06
CA HIS A 473 -22.92 3.96 9.55
C HIS A 473 -21.91 2.80 9.63
N ALA A 474 -20.62 3.14 9.60
CA ALA A 474 -19.54 2.21 9.86
C ALA A 474 -19.14 2.31 11.34
N ALA A 475 -18.95 1.17 12.01
CA ALA A 475 -18.63 1.13 13.44
C ALA A 475 -17.43 0.22 13.73
N PHE A 476 -16.61 0.60 14.71
CA PHE A 476 -15.31 0.00 15.01
C PHE A 476 -14.98 0.07 16.52
N ASP A 477 -13.92 -0.63 16.91
CA ASP A 477 -13.28 -0.55 18.23
C ASP A 477 -14.28 -0.65 19.41
N PRO A 478 -15.07 -1.73 19.52
CA PRO A 478 -15.98 -1.87 20.63
C PRO A 478 -15.23 -2.06 21.96
N ALA A 479 -15.80 -1.55 23.05
CA ALA A 479 -15.40 -1.80 24.42
C ALA A 479 -16.63 -2.20 25.25
N VAL A 480 -16.47 -3.12 26.21
CA VAL A 480 -17.59 -3.70 26.97
C VAL A 480 -17.36 -3.67 28.47
N ALA A 481 -18.43 -3.47 29.24
CA ALA A 481 -18.41 -3.60 30.68
C ALA A 481 -19.81 -3.88 31.25
N PHE A 482 -19.84 -4.29 32.52
CA PHE A 482 -21.06 -4.33 33.33
C PHE A 482 -21.02 -3.17 34.32
N VAL A 483 -22.12 -2.40 34.38
CA VAL A 483 -22.12 -1.08 35.01
C VAL A 483 -23.22 -0.96 36.06
N GLY A 484 -22.87 -0.41 37.22
CA GLY A 484 -23.79 -0.07 38.29
C GLY A 484 -24.25 -1.28 39.13
N PRO A 485 -25.12 -1.03 40.13
CA PRO A 485 -25.54 -2.08 41.09
C PRO A 485 -26.33 -3.22 40.45
N SER A 486 -27.04 -2.93 39.34
CA SER A 486 -27.79 -3.92 38.57
C SER A 486 -26.92 -4.70 37.58
N GLN A 487 -25.63 -4.34 37.46
CA GLN A 487 -24.71 -4.92 36.49
C GLN A 487 -25.30 -4.87 35.09
N MET A 488 -25.60 -3.66 34.64
CA MET A 488 -26.17 -3.37 33.34
C MET A 488 -25.11 -3.58 32.26
N PRO A 489 -25.31 -4.50 31.29
CA PRO A 489 -24.42 -4.65 30.14
C PRO A 489 -24.33 -3.33 29.35
N MET A 490 -23.12 -2.92 29.00
CA MET A 490 -22.84 -1.71 28.22
C MET A 490 -21.81 -2.02 27.13
N VAL A 491 -22.06 -1.52 25.93
CA VAL A 491 -21.08 -1.47 24.83
C VAL A 491 -20.86 -0.02 24.44
N VAL A 492 -19.60 0.35 24.25
CA VAL A 492 -19.14 1.64 23.70
C VAL A 492 -18.38 1.34 22.41
N TRP A 493 -18.45 2.19 21.39
CA TRP A 493 -17.72 2.00 20.13
C TRP A 493 -17.47 3.33 19.42
N VAL A 494 -16.60 3.29 18.39
CA VAL A 494 -16.42 4.40 17.44
C VAL A 494 -17.38 4.21 16.28
N GLU A 495 -18.16 5.22 15.95
CA GLU A 495 -19.05 5.22 14.79
C GLU A 495 -18.76 6.41 13.91
N TYR A 496 -18.88 6.20 12.60
CA TYR A 496 -18.78 7.27 11.62
C TYR A 496 -20.16 7.57 11.02
N PRO A 497 -20.82 8.67 11.43
CA PRO A 497 -22.14 9.03 10.97
C PRO A 497 -22.08 9.66 9.57
N TYR A 498 -21.80 8.85 8.53
CA TYR A 498 -21.78 9.29 7.13
C TYR A 498 -23.09 8.97 6.41
N ASP A 499 -23.52 9.87 5.54
CA ASP A 499 -24.29 9.48 4.37
C ASP A 499 -23.36 8.86 3.31
N ALA A 500 -23.87 7.98 2.44
CA ALA A 500 -23.04 7.30 1.45
C ALA A 500 -22.34 8.24 0.44
N SER A 501 -22.75 9.52 0.36
CA SER A 501 -22.14 10.51 -0.53
C SER A 501 -20.87 11.14 0.05
N ALA A 502 -20.70 11.15 1.37
CA ALA A 502 -19.50 11.66 2.03
C ALA A 502 -18.27 10.75 1.86
N MET A 503 -18.45 9.45 1.53
CA MET A 503 -17.32 8.53 1.30
C MET A 503 -16.60 8.74 -0.03
N THR A 504 -17.28 9.32 -1.03
CA THR A 504 -16.76 9.43 -2.41
C THR A 504 -15.77 10.57 -2.65
N ASP A 505 -15.63 11.51 -1.72
CA ASP A 505 -14.64 12.61 -1.83
C ASP A 505 -13.22 12.16 -1.36
N SER A 506 -12.80 10.99 -1.84
CA SER A 506 -12.05 9.96 -1.10
C SER A 506 -10.58 10.17 -0.73
N ASN A 507 -10.03 11.39 -0.70
CA ASN A 507 -8.60 11.59 -0.38
C ASN A 507 -8.34 12.49 0.84
N ASP A 508 -9.37 13.06 1.47
CA ASP A 508 -9.21 13.86 2.68
C ASP A 508 -9.32 12.99 3.93
N VAL A 509 -8.17 12.52 4.42
CA VAL A 509 -8.07 11.72 5.66
C VAL A 509 -8.55 12.52 6.86
N ASN A 510 -8.20 13.81 6.95
CA ASN A 510 -8.65 14.67 8.06
C ASN A 510 -10.18 14.77 8.04
N GLY A 511 -10.77 15.12 6.89
CA GLY A 511 -12.22 15.22 6.73
C GLY A 511 -13.00 13.95 7.10
N ARG A 512 -12.34 12.78 7.07
CA ARG A 512 -12.91 11.52 7.58
C ARG A 512 -12.75 11.38 9.09
N LEU A 513 -11.54 11.61 9.61
CA LEU A 513 -11.21 11.42 11.02
C LEU A 513 -11.95 12.38 11.95
N VAL A 514 -12.19 13.63 11.53
CA VAL A 514 -13.00 14.60 12.28
C VAL A 514 -14.45 14.17 12.51
N ARG A 515 -14.89 13.04 11.96
CA ARG A 515 -16.24 12.50 12.13
C ARG A 515 -16.25 11.18 12.90
N GLN A 516 -15.10 10.76 13.45
CA GLN A 516 -15.05 9.67 14.39
C GLN A 516 -15.68 10.13 15.71
N GLU A 517 -16.74 9.45 16.12
CA GLU A 517 -17.49 9.84 17.30
C GLU A 517 -17.74 8.62 18.18
N ILE A 518 -17.78 8.83 19.49
CA ILE A 518 -18.04 7.78 20.46
C ILE A 518 -19.54 7.59 20.64
N PHE A 519 -19.99 6.35 20.54
CA PHE A 519 -21.37 5.94 20.78
C PHE A 519 -21.42 4.89 21.89
N TYR A 520 -22.55 4.78 22.56
CA TYR A 520 -22.79 3.71 23.52
C TYR A 520 -24.23 3.21 23.51
N SER A 521 -24.42 1.97 23.95
CA SER A 521 -25.73 1.38 24.22
C SER A 521 -25.68 0.54 25.48
N THR A 522 -26.82 0.45 26.16
CA THR A 522 -27.01 -0.29 27.40
C THR A 522 -28.15 -1.29 27.25
N TRP A 523 -28.03 -2.45 27.87
CA TRP A 523 -29.08 -3.46 27.90
C TRP A 523 -30.04 -3.23 29.08
N ASP A 524 -31.34 -3.11 28.81
CA ASP A 524 -32.34 -2.81 29.85
C ASP A 524 -32.90 -4.05 30.58
N GLY A 525 -32.39 -5.23 30.25
CA GLY A 525 -32.89 -6.51 30.75
C GLY A 525 -33.66 -7.31 29.70
N ASN A 526 -34.18 -6.66 28.65
CA ASN A 526 -34.94 -7.30 27.58
C ASN A 526 -34.44 -6.92 26.17
N ALA A 527 -33.94 -5.70 25.98
CA ALA A 527 -33.41 -5.22 24.71
C ALA A 527 -32.23 -4.26 24.91
N TRP A 528 -31.40 -4.12 23.87
CA TRP A 528 -30.45 -3.02 23.79
C TRP A 528 -31.22 -1.73 23.55
N ARG A 529 -30.88 -0.67 24.28
CA ARG A 529 -31.43 0.67 24.04
C ARG A 529 -30.89 1.22 22.72
N ALA A 530 -31.60 2.20 22.16
CA ALA A 530 -31.11 2.95 21.02
C ALA A 530 -29.71 3.52 21.34
N PRO A 531 -28.75 3.46 20.39
CA PRO A 531 -27.45 4.07 20.57
C PRO A 531 -27.53 5.54 20.95
N VAL A 532 -26.69 5.94 21.89
CA VAL A 532 -26.51 7.33 22.30
C VAL A 532 -25.17 7.80 21.78
N ARG A 533 -25.18 8.87 20.99
CA ARG A 533 -23.97 9.57 20.54
C ARG A 533 -23.43 10.39 21.71
N LEU A 534 -22.25 10.01 22.22
CA LEU A 534 -21.62 10.65 23.38
C LEU A 534 -20.86 11.91 22.97
N THR A 535 -20.14 11.87 21.86
CA THR A 535 -19.40 13.00 21.29
C THR A 535 -20.07 13.48 20.00
N ASP A 536 -20.12 14.80 19.79
CA ASP A 536 -20.73 15.43 18.61
C ASP A 536 -20.14 16.84 18.43
N ASP A 537 -18.84 16.92 18.25
CA ASP A 537 -18.12 18.20 18.15
C ASP A 537 -17.09 18.24 17.02
N LEU A 538 -17.10 17.23 16.15
CA LEU A 538 -16.21 17.14 14.99
C LEU A 538 -14.72 17.13 15.37
N LEU A 539 -14.41 16.55 16.52
CA LEU A 539 -13.06 16.16 16.91
C LEU A 539 -12.90 14.66 16.70
N ALA A 540 -11.72 14.23 16.28
CA ALA A 540 -11.49 12.80 16.05
C ALA A 540 -11.39 12.08 17.39
N ASP A 541 -12.41 11.28 17.71
CA ASP A 541 -12.46 10.46 18.91
C ASP A 541 -12.32 8.97 18.58
N GLY A 542 -11.26 8.32 19.07
CA GLY A 542 -10.94 6.93 18.71
C GLY A 542 -10.37 6.09 19.86
N LEU A 543 -10.32 4.77 19.65
CA LEU A 543 -9.76 3.79 20.58
C LEU A 543 -10.37 3.85 22.00
N PRO A 544 -11.71 3.74 22.15
CA PRO A 544 -12.34 3.76 23.45
C PRO A 544 -11.96 2.52 24.27
N VAL A 545 -11.74 2.74 25.55
CA VAL A 545 -11.54 1.69 26.57
C VAL A 545 -12.49 1.91 27.73
N LEU A 546 -13.12 0.84 28.20
CA LEU A 546 -14.20 0.89 29.19
C LEU A 546 -13.90 -0.08 30.34
N ALA A 547 -14.06 0.39 31.57
CA ALA A 547 -14.14 -0.46 32.75
C ALA A 547 -15.41 -0.13 33.53
N GLY A 548 -16.05 -1.15 34.13
CA GLY A 548 -17.27 -1.02 34.91
C GLY A 548 -17.08 -1.48 36.35
N SER A 549 -17.90 -0.95 37.24
CA SER A 549 -18.00 -1.33 38.65
C SER A 549 -19.45 -1.19 39.13
N VAL A 550 -19.70 -1.56 40.39
CA VAL A 550 -21.01 -1.36 41.02
C VAL A 550 -21.36 0.12 41.22
N ASP A 551 -20.37 1.01 41.22
CA ASP A 551 -20.56 2.46 41.44
C ASP A 551 -20.71 3.24 40.12
N GLY A 552 -20.39 2.63 38.97
CA GLY A 552 -20.44 3.30 37.67
C GLY A 552 -19.47 2.70 36.66
N ALA A 553 -19.14 3.46 35.62
CA ALA A 553 -18.11 3.09 34.64
C ALA A 553 -17.14 4.23 34.39
N ILE A 554 -15.92 3.91 33.97
CA ILE A 554 -14.94 4.86 33.45
C ILE A 554 -14.69 4.54 31.99
N LEU A 555 -14.84 5.55 31.15
CA LEU A 555 -14.52 5.52 29.73
C LEU A 555 -13.34 6.45 29.49
N ALA A 556 -12.33 5.97 28.78
CA ALA A 556 -11.21 6.76 28.29
C ALA A 556 -11.01 6.50 26.78
N TRP A 557 -10.53 7.50 26.04
CA TRP A 557 -10.25 7.36 24.60
C TRP A 557 -9.19 8.38 24.16
N THR A 558 -8.63 8.19 22.97
CA THR A 558 -7.70 9.15 22.36
C THR A 558 -8.50 10.19 21.58
N ARG A 559 -8.20 11.46 21.81
CA ARG A 559 -8.92 12.59 21.21
C ARG A 559 -7.95 13.57 20.58
N ASP A 560 -8.16 13.87 19.30
CA ASP A 560 -7.50 14.94 18.55
C ASP A 560 -8.22 16.27 18.82
N LEU A 561 -7.49 17.32 19.19
CA LEU A 561 -8.11 18.59 19.63
C LEU A 561 -8.21 19.64 18.53
N ASP A 562 -7.45 19.52 17.45
CA ASP A 562 -7.51 20.42 16.30
C ASP A 562 -7.98 19.75 15.01
N SER A 563 -8.24 18.43 15.07
CA SER A 563 -8.84 17.67 13.98
C SER A 563 -7.92 17.60 12.74
N ASN A 564 -6.61 17.75 12.97
CA ASN A 564 -5.57 17.59 11.98
C ASN A 564 -4.55 16.54 12.44
N VAL A 565 -4.59 15.36 11.83
CA VAL A 565 -3.75 14.23 12.29
C VAL A 565 -2.25 14.39 12.05
N GLN A 566 -1.84 15.48 11.41
CA GLN A 566 -0.43 15.85 11.26
C GLN A 566 0.11 16.57 12.50
N THR A 567 -0.76 17.15 13.32
CA THR A 567 -0.47 17.64 14.66
C THR A 567 -0.76 16.49 15.62
N GLN A 568 0.29 15.98 16.28
CA GLN A 568 0.17 14.84 17.20
C GLN A 568 0.31 15.27 18.66
N ALA A 569 0.88 16.44 18.90
CA ALA A 569 1.09 17.02 20.23
C ALA A 569 -0.23 17.42 20.92
N ASP A 570 -1.31 17.55 20.16
CA ASP A 570 -2.64 17.89 20.62
C ASP A 570 -3.53 16.64 20.81
N GLN A 571 -3.02 15.44 20.56
CA GLN A 571 -3.68 14.21 20.97
C GLN A 571 -3.61 14.04 22.49
N GLN A 572 -4.79 13.97 23.11
CA GLN A 572 -4.98 13.86 24.55
C GLN A 572 -5.85 12.65 24.91
N ILE A 573 -5.81 12.25 26.20
CA ILE A 573 -6.70 11.21 26.70
C ILE A 573 -7.95 11.87 27.27
N ALA A 574 -9.06 11.74 26.58
CA ALA A 574 -10.36 12.17 27.10
C ALA A 574 -10.93 11.09 28.02
N VAL A 575 -11.56 11.52 29.12
CA VAL A 575 -12.16 10.62 30.12
C VAL A 575 -13.53 11.12 30.57
N THR A 576 -14.46 10.19 30.80
CA THR A 576 -15.74 10.49 31.45
C THR A 576 -16.23 9.32 32.31
N GLN A 577 -17.01 9.61 33.34
CA GLN A 577 -17.58 8.62 34.24
C GLN A 577 -19.08 8.46 33.99
N PHE A 578 -19.56 7.22 33.96
CA PHE A 578 -20.98 6.89 33.86
C PHE A 578 -21.61 6.83 35.25
N ASP A 579 -22.67 7.61 35.45
CA ASP A 579 -23.48 7.58 36.66
C ASP A 579 -24.65 6.61 36.47
N PRO A 580 -24.69 5.47 37.20
CA PRO A 580 -25.75 4.48 37.04
C PRO A 580 -27.12 4.97 37.52
N SER A 581 -27.19 6.03 38.33
CA SER A 581 -28.45 6.59 38.81
C SER A 581 -29.15 7.46 37.76
N SER A 582 -28.38 8.23 36.99
CA SER A 582 -28.88 9.04 35.87
C SER A 582 -28.85 8.28 34.53
N ALA A 583 -28.14 7.15 34.47
CA ALA A 583 -27.90 6.35 33.27
C ALA A 583 -27.24 7.16 32.13
N GLN A 584 -26.34 8.07 32.49
CA GLN A 584 -25.63 8.95 31.57
C GLN A 584 -24.15 9.09 31.94
N PHE A 585 -23.33 9.36 30.93
CA PHE A 585 -21.95 9.83 31.14
C PHE A 585 -21.96 11.30 31.60
N GLY A 586 -21.04 11.62 32.50
CA GLY A 586 -20.77 12.98 32.96
C GLY A 586 -19.97 13.81 31.95
N PRO A 587 -19.51 15.01 32.36
CA PRO A 587 -18.69 15.87 31.52
C PRO A 587 -17.34 15.21 31.18
N ILE A 588 -16.87 15.47 29.96
CA ILE A 588 -15.57 15.01 29.46
C ILE A 588 -14.47 15.84 30.13
N GLN A 589 -13.45 15.14 30.64
CA GLN A 589 -12.23 15.73 31.18
C GLN A 589 -11.05 15.29 30.29
N LEU A 590 -10.01 16.11 30.21
CA LEU A 590 -8.81 15.80 29.44
C LEU A 590 -7.65 15.48 30.39
N LEU A 591 -7.01 14.34 30.16
CA LEU A 591 -5.77 13.92 30.80
C LEU A 591 -4.63 14.05 29.80
N HIS A 592 -3.55 14.68 30.26
CA HIS A 592 -2.32 14.79 29.51
C HIS A 592 -1.14 14.81 30.48
N SER A 593 0.03 14.48 29.98
CA SER A 593 1.30 14.77 30.66
C SER A 593 2.12 15.63 29.73
N GLY A 594 2.44 16.87 30.12
CA GLY A 594 3.17 17.78 29.23
C GLY A 594 2.41 18.15 27.95
N ASP A 595 3.18 18.57 26.93
CA ASP A 595 2.71 19.09 25.63
C ASP A 595 3.00 18.13 24.47
N GLY A 596 3.29 16.86 24.76
CA GLY A 596 3.56 15.82 23.77
C GLY A 596 2.31 14.98 23.41
N LEU A 597 2.52 13.91 22.64
CA LEU A 597 1.47 12.97 22.22
C LEU A 597 1.03 12.09 23.39
N ASN A 598 -0.26 12.03 23.68
CA ASN A 598 -0.86 11.11 24.66
C ASN A 598 -1.83 10.17 23.96
N ALA A 599 -1.57 8.87 23.98
CA ALA A 599 -2.34 7.87 23.24
C ALA A 599 -2.38 6.50 23.95
N ASP A 600 -3.11 5.54 23.36
CA ASP A 600 -3.11 4.12 23.76
C ASP A 600 -3.46 3.90 25.24
N ALA A 601 -4.67 4.33 25.61
CA ALA A 601 -5.15 4.26 26.98
C ALA A 601 -5.66 2.86 27.36
N ALA A 602 -5.58 2.53 28.65
CA ALA A 602 -6.29 1.41 29.25
C ALA A 602 -6.86 1.83 30.62
N VAL A 603 -7.95 1.18 31.03
CA VAL A 603 -8.69 1.54 32.26
C VAL A 603 -8.99 0.33 33.12
N ALA A 604 -9.05 0.55 34.44
CA ALA A 604 -9.46 -0.44 35.42
C ALA A 604 -10.10 0.22 36.65
N TYR A 605 -10.82 -0.56 37.45
CA TYR A 605 -11.28 -0.16 38.77
C TYR A 605 -10.51 -0.89 39.88
N ASP A 606 -10.18 -0.16 40.93
CA ASP A 606 -9.90 -0.73 42.25
C ASP A 606 -11.23 -0.92 42.98
N THR A 607 -11.71 -2.16 43.01
CA THR A 607 -12.95 -2.55 43.69
C THR A 607 -12.76 -2.89 45.16
N SER A 608 -11.52 -2.82 45.67
CA SER A 608 -11.22 -3.05 47.10
C SER A 608 -11.53 -1.84 47.98
N VAL A 609 -11.77 -0.68 47.38
CA VAL A 609 -12.18 0.56 48.05
C VAL A 609 -13.63 0.89 47.74
N SER A 610 -14.31 1.60 48.65
CA SER A 610 -15.69 2.08 48.47
C SER A 610 -15.76 3.60 48.65
N PRO A 611 -16.19 4.37 47.64
CA PRO A 611 -16.56 3.91 46.30
C PRO A 611 -15.36 3.34 45.53
N ALA A 612 -15.63 2.46 44.56
CA ALA A 612 -14.65 1.89 43.67
C ALA A 612 -13.90 3.00 42.93
N ARG A 613 -12.57 2.87 42.84
CA ARG A 613 -11.71 3.95 42.34
C ARG A 613 -11.23 3.63 40.93
N PRO A 614 -11.52 4.49 39.93
CA PRO A 614 -11.04 4.28 38.57
C PRO A 614 -9.56 4.66 38.43
N TYR A 615 -8.86 3.91 37.59
CA TYR A 615 -7.49 4.14 37.14
C TYR A 615 -7.45 4.20 35.62
N VAL A 616 -6.59 5.06 35.09
CA VAL A 616 -6.30 5.22 33.67
C VAL A 616 -4.79 5.13 33.50
N THR A 617 -4.34 4.35 32.52
CA THR A 617 -2.94 4.32 32.07
C THR A 617 -2.89 4.69 30.60
N TRP A 618 -1.82 5.32 30.14
CA TRP A 618 -1.64 5.68 28.73
C TRP A 618 -0.16 5.82 28.36
N VAL A 619 0.13 5.91 27.07
CA VAL A 619 1.46 6.21 26.53
C VAL A 619 1.60 7.71 26.33
N TYR A 620 2.71 8.27 26.81
CA TYR A 620 3.12 9.64 26.58
C TYR A 620 4.44 9.66 25.79
N ASP A 621 4.45 10.34 24.66
CA ASP A 621 5.59 10.59 23.78
C ASP A 621 5.91 12.10 23.83
N ASN A 622 7.11 12.45 24.29
CA ASN A 622 7.38 13.80 24.78
C ASN A 622 7.62 14.82 23.66
N ASP A 623 8.15 14.40 22.51
CA ASP A 623 8.33 15.25 21.33
C ASP A 623 7.20 15.12 20.31
N ALA A 624 6.18 14.32 20.63
CA ALA A 624 5.03 14.03 19.77
C ALA A 624 5.42 13.49 18.40
N ASN A 625 6.56 12.79 18.33
CA ASN A 625 7.02 12.13 17.14
C ASN A 625 7.15 10.62 17.43
N PRO A 626 6.23 9.80 16.95
CA PRO A 626 6.17 8.37 17.30
C PRO A 626 7.37 7.60 16.73
N MET A 627 8.14 8.21 15.82
CA MET A 627 9.40 7.67 15.30
C MET A 627 10.58 7.83 16.27
N THR A 628 10.48 8.66 17.31
CA THR A 628 11.53 8.93 18.31
C THR A 628 11.23 8.26 19.65
N ALA A 629 10.98 6.96 19.62
CA ALA A 629 10.53 6.13 20.76
C ALA A 629 11.28 6.26 22.11
N ASP A 630 12.49 6.83 22.15
CA ASP A 630 13.33 6.93 23.35
C ASP A 630 12.69 7.76 24.49
N ASP A 631 11.74 8.62 24.18
CA ASP A 631 11.04 9.48 25.13
C ASP A 631 9.62 8.98 25.47
N ARG A 632 9.15 7.91 24.83
CA ARG A 632 7.88 7.23 25.18
C ARG A 632 7.91 6.66 26.58
N ARG A 633 6.90 6.99 27.40
CA ARG A 633 6.71 6.53 28.78
C ARG A 633 5.26 6.10 29.00
N VAL A 634 5.04 5.21 29.96
CA VAL A 634 3.70 4.92 30.47
C VAL A 634 3.40 5.93 31.57
N ASN A 635 2.20 6.46 31.59
CA ASN A 635 1.65 7.26 32.67
C ASN A 635 0.46 6.56 33.29
N VAL A 636 0.23 6.78 34.58
CA VAL A 636 -0.91 6.24 35.32
C VAL A 636 -1.53 7.36 36.14
N ALA A 637 -2.85 7.46 36.13
CA ALA A 637 -3.60 8.34 37.02
C ALA A 637 -4.74 7.58 37.67
N TYR A 638 -5.18 8.04 38.84
CA TYR A 638 -6.40 7.56 39.49
C TYR A 638 -7.29 8.73 39.89
N TRP A 639 -8.59 8.48 39.99
CA TRP A 639 -9.52 9.48 40.50
C TRP A 639 -9.42 9.59 42.02
N GLY A 640 -8.92 10.72 42.51
CA GLY A 640 -8.85 11.07 43.92
C GLY A 640 -10.21 11.50 44.49
N GLN A 641 -10.20 12.38 45.49
CA GLN A 641 -11.46 12.85 46.08
C GLN A 641 -12.29 13.73 45.12
N GLN A 642 -11.61 14.54 44.29
CA GLN A 642 -12.26 15.50 43.39
C GLN A 642 -11.49 15.72 42.08
N ASP A 643 -10.33 15.08 41.90
CA ASP A 643 -9.42 15.34 40.78
C ASP A 643 -8.60 14.09 40.46
N TRP A 644 -8.03 14.04 39.25
CA TRP A 644 -7.10 13.01 38.84
C TRP A 644 -5.74 13.21 39.49
N VAL A 645 -5.21 12.15 40.08
CA VAL A 645 -3.89 12.14 40.70
C VAL A 645 -2.96 11.30 39.85
N LEU A 646 -1.93 11.93 39.29
CA LEU A 646 -0.90 11.27 38.50
C LEU A 646 0.05 10.47 39.40
N LEU A 647 0.16 9.17 39.13
CA LEU A 647 1.11 8.23 39.70
C LEU A 647 2.29 8.10 38.74
N ASN A 648 3.09 9.17 38.61
CA ASN A 648 4.23 9.24 37.68
C ASN A 648 5.14 7.99 37.84
N PRO A 649 5.07 6.99 36.95
CA PRO A 649 5.57 5.66 37.29
C PRO A 649 7.08 5.49 37.09
N GLN A 650 7.81 6.59 36.95
CA GLN A 650 9.26 6.56 36.72
C GLN A 650 10.00 5.90 37.91
N PRO A 651 10.94 4.97 37.65
CA PRO A 651 11.67 4.78 36.39
C PRO A 651 11.22 3.57 35.55
N LEU A 652 10.03 3.62 34.91
CA LEU A 652 9.71 2.67 33.84
C LEU A 652 10.70 2.80 32.66
N PRO A 653 10.99 1.71 31.92
CA PRO A 653 11.80 1.76 30.71
C PRO A 653 11.27 2.78 29.67
N PRO A 654 12.14 3.31 28.80
CA PRO A 654 11.72 4.04 27.61
C PRO A 654 11.13 3.11 26.53
N ARG A 655 10.66 3.67 25.41
CA ARG A 655 10.19 2.92 24.22
C ARG A 655 8.98 2.04 24.48
N VAL A 656 8.11 2.50 25.36
CA VAL A 656 6.92 1.73 25.75
C VAL A 656 5.74 1.96 24.82
N ASP A 657 4.92 0.93 24.65
CA ASP A 657 3.59 1.01 24.04
C ASP A 657 2.66 -0.12 24.52
N SER A 658 1.39 -0.06 24.10
CA SER A 658 0.34 -1.03 24.40
C SER A 658 0.18 -1.34 25.89
N PRO A 659 -0.02 -0.33 26.75
CA PRO A 659 -0.19 -0.57 28.17
C PRO A 659 -1.54 -1.27 28.44
N SER A 660 -1.53 -2.15 29.42
CA SER A 660 -2.69 -2.75 30.03
C SER A 660 -2.60 -2.60 31.53
N ILE A 661 -3.74 -2.38 32.19
CA ILE A 661 -3.81 -2.15 33.62
C ILE A 661 -4.81 -3.11 34.26
N SER A 662 -4.49 -3.58 35.45
CA SER A 662 -5.44 -4.25 36.33
C SER A 662 -5.15 -3.83 37.77
N VAL A 663 -6.19 -3.73 38.60
CA VAL A 663 -6.05 -3.29 39.99
C VAL A 663 -6.78 -4.26 40.90
N ALA A 664 -6.11 -4.73 41.94
CA ALA A 664 -6.70 -5.60 42.95
C ALA A 664 -6.01 -5.41 44.30
N ASP A 665 -6.82 -5.33 45.36
CA ASP A 665 -6.36 -5.15 46.74
C ASP A 665 -5.39 -3.95 46.89
N GLY A 666 -5.70 -2.83 46.22
CA GLY A 666 -4.85 -1.63 46.20
C GLY A 666 -3.52 -1.79 45.45
N ARG A 667 -3.25 -2.93 44.81
CA ARG A 667 -2.07 -3.16 43.96
C ARG A 667 -2.41 -2.85 42.52
N VAL A 668 -1.66 -1.93 41.90
CA VAL A 668 -1.77 -1.63 40.47
C VAL A 668 -0.78 -2.50 39.72
N GLN A 669 -1.29 -3.28 38.78
CA GLN A 669 -0.48 -4.08 37.86
C GLN A 669 -0.56 -3.48 36.46
N LEU A 670 0.60 -3.36 35.83
CA LEU A 670 0.76 -2.95 34.44
C LEU A 670 1.42 -4.07 33.66
N ALA A 671 1.00 -4.22 32.40
CA ALA A 671 1.74 -4.94 31.37
C ALA A 671 1.87 -4.02 30.16
N PHE A 672 3.03 -4.02 29.52
CA PHE A 672 3.31 -3.16 28.38
C PHE A 672 4.44 -3.77 27.54
N LEU A 673 4.64 -3.24 26.35
CA LEU A 673 5.74 -3.63 25.48
C LEU A 673 6.87 -2.62 25.59
N VAL A 674 8.12 -3.09 25.50
CA VAL A 674 9.32 -2.25 25.33
C VAL A 674 9.91 -2.56 23.97
N ARG A 675 9.86 -1.61 23.05
CA ARG A 675 10.31 -1.81 21.67
C ARG A 675 11.83 -1.85 21.57
N GLN A 676 12.35 -2.91 20.95
CA GLN A 676 13.76 -3.03 20.68
C GLN A 676 14.12 -2.30 19.38
N ALA A 677 15.28 -1.62 19.39
CA ALA A 677 15.82 -1.02 18.18
C ALA A 677 16.32 -2.11 17.22
N ALA A 678 16.03 -1.95 15.94
CA ALA A 678 16.62 -2.71 14.86
C ALA A 678 18.13 -2.44 14.75
N THR A 679 18.81 -3.20 13.90
CA THR A 679 20.27 -3.10 13.69
C THR A 679 20.72 -1.74 13.16
N ASP A 680 19.83 -1.00 12.49
CA ASP A 680 20.06 0.36 12.00
C ASP A 680 19.72 1.45 13.04
N GLY A 681 19.26 1.06 14.23
CA GLY A 681 18.85 1.95 15.31
C GLY A 681 17.38 2.39 15.25
N THR A 682 16.63 2.03 14.20
CA THR A 682 15.20 2.36 14.12
C THR A 682 14.39 1.54 15.11
N VAL A 683 13.34 2.13 15.69
CA VAL A 683 12.45 1.44 16.63
C VAL A 683 11.08 1.35 15.97
N PRO A 684 10.71 0.21 15.34
CA PRO A 684 9.42 0.11 14.68
C PRO A 684 8.29 0.13 15.71
N LEU A 685 7.20 0.81 15.36
CA LEU A 685 5.98 0.95 16.17
C LEU A 685 5.13 -0.32 16.20
N VAL A 686 5.22 -1.12 15.14
CA VAL A 686 4.40 -2.32 14.93
C VAL A 686 5.32 -3.49 14.59
N GLY A 687 4.91 -4.68 15.01
CA GLY A 687 5.58 -5.93 14.68
C GLY A 687 6.13 -6.68 15.90
N PRO A 688 6.86 -7.79 15.65
CA PRO A 688 7.21 -8.77 16.66
C PRO A 688 8.42 -8.36 17.54
N ASN A 689 8.82 -7.09 17.55
CA ASN A 689 10.01 -6.61 18.27
C ASN A 689 9.70 -6.02 19.66
N GLY A 690 8.44 -6.06 20.12
CA GLY A 690 8.04 -5.60 21.44
C GLY A 690 8.39 -6.63 22.50
N ALA A 691 9.35 -6.33 23.38
CA ALA A 691 9.61 -7.18 24.55
C ALA A 691 8.50 -7.00 25.57
N LEU A 692 7.96 -8.08 26.13
CA LEU A 692 6.90 -8.03 27.13
C LEU A 692 7.46 -7.68 28.52
N TRP A 693 6.90 -6.66 29.15
CA TRP A 693 7.28 -6.18 30.48
C TRP A 693 6.06 -6.03 31.38
N THR A 694 6.29 -6.11 32.69
CA THR A 694 5.29 -5.83 33.72
C THR A 694 5.83 -4.84 34.74
N ALA A 695 4.93 -4.10 35.35
CA ALA A 695 5.24 -3.26 36.49
C ALA A 695 4.14 -3.36 37.55
N GLN A 696 4.53 -3.36 38.81
CA GLN A 696 3.64 -3.42 39.96
C GLN A 696 3.87 -2.21 40.85
N LEU A 697 2.80 -1.50 41.22
CA LEU A 697 2.83 -0.53 42.30
C LEU A 697 2.38 -1.23 43.59
N ALA A 698 3.30 -1.33 44.55
CA ALA A 698 3.03 -1.79 45.91
C ALA A 698 3.79 -0.91 46.89
N ASP A 699 3.17 -0.56 48.03
CA ASP A 699 3.78 0.29 49.07
C ASP A 699 4.35 1.62 48.52
N ASN A 700 3.65 2.23 47.56
CA ASN A 700 4.06 3.44 46.83
C ASN A 700 5.39 3.32 46.07
N ALA A 701 5.86 2.10 45.77
CA ALA A 701 7.04 1.84 44.96
C ALA A 701 6.70 0.97 43.74
N TRP A 702 7.28 1.32 42.59
CA TRP A 702 7.18 0.53 41.38
C TRP A 702 8.26 -0.55 41.35
N SER A 703 7.84 -1.81 41.17
CA SER A 703 8.69 -2.93 40.78
C SER A 703 8.47 -3.20 39.30
N VAL A 704 9.54 -3.31 38.50
CA VAL A 704 9.46 -3.36 37.03
C VAL A 704 10.34 -4.47 36.52
N ASN A 705 9.79 -5.41 35.76
CA ASN A 705 10.51 -6.60 35.32
C ASN A 705 10.13 -7.00 33.88
N PRO A 706 11.10 -7.47 33.07
CA PRO A 706 10.76 -8.15 31.83
C PRO A 706 10.05 -9.47 32.15
N VAL A 707 9.09 -9.85 31.33
CA VAL A 707 8.52 -11.19 31.37
C VAL A 707 9.46 -12.12 30.62
N LEU A 708 9.97 -13.12 31.34
CA LEU A 708 10.95 -14.06 30.80
C LEU A 708 10.28 -15.38 30.42
N GLY A 709 10.76 -15.99 29.34
CA GLY A 709 10.34 -17.32 28.91
C GLY A 709 10.91 -18.41 29.81
N ALA A 710 10.57 -19.66 29.52
CA ALA A 710 10.93 -20.81 30.35
C ALA A 710 12.45 -21.06 30.44
N ARG A 711 13.26 -20.50 29.52
CA ARG A 711 14.72 -20.60 29.52
C ARG A 711 15.39 -19.28 29.95
N GLY A 712 14.62 -18.33 30.49
CA GLY A 712 15.10 -17.00 30.91
C GLY A 712 15.30 -16.01 29.76
N GLU A 713 14.81 -16.33 28.56
CA GLU A 713 14.86 -15.48 27.38
C GLU A 713 13.82 -14.35 27.43
N THR A 714 14.08 -13.25 26.72
CA THR A 714 13.07 -12.20 26.52
C THR A 714 11.90 -12.72 25.71
N VAL A 715 10.69 -12.49 26.20
CA VAL A 715 9.45 -12.78 25.46
C VAL A 715 9.12 -11.61 24.56
N PHE A 716 9.00 -11.87 23.27
CA PHE A 716 8.52 -10.90 22.29
C PHE A 716 7.03 -11.10 22.06
N ALA A 717 6.26 -10.02 22.12
CA ALA A 717 4.81 -10.10 22.04
C ALA A 717 4.16 -8.81 21.50
N GLU A 718 2.86 -8.89 21.26
CA GLU A 718 1.95 -7.81 20.92
C GLU A 718 0.72 -7.82 21.84
N GLN A 719 0.14 -6.64 22.05
CA GLN A 719 -1.16 -6.42 22.72
C GLN A 719 -1.32 -7.17 24.06
N PRO A 720 -0.49 -6.88 25.08
CA PRO A 720 -0.69 -7.50 26.38
C PRO A 720 -2.05 -7.10 26.97
N ARG A 721 -2.75 -8.06 27.58
CA ARG A 721 -4.03 -7.87 28.28
C ARG A 721 -3.96 -8.44 29.68
N LEU A 722 -4.20 -7.61 30.68
CA LEU A 722 -4.36 -8.01 32.07
C LEU A 722 -5.83 -8.16 32.43
N ALA A 723 -6.14 -9.21 33.19
CA ALA A 723 -7.42 -9.34 33.87
C ALA A 723 -7.17 -9.85 35.29
N THR A 724 -7.96 -9.34 36.24
CA THR A 724 -7.90 -9.80 37.64
C THR A 724 -9.30 -10.04 38.18
N ALA A 725 -9.49 -11.19 38.84
CA ALA A 725 -10.68 -11.48 39.63
C ALA A 725 -10.36 -12.47 40.74
N GLN A 726 -10.98 -12.34 41.92
CA GLN A 726 -10.83 -13.29 43.04
C GLN A 726 -9.38 -13.61 43.45
N GLY A 727 -8.50 -12.61 43.41
CA GLY A 727 -7.08 -12.73 43.74
C GLY A 727 -6.22 -13.40 42.66
N GLU A 728 -6.80 -13.72 41.50
CA GLU A 728 -6.10 -14.27 40.34
C GLU A 728 -5.90 -13.18 39.29
N THR A 729 -4.65 -12.97 38.87
CA THR A 729 -4.28 -12.07 37.79
C THR A 729 -3.64 -12.86 36.66
N LEU A 730 -4.16 -12.69 35.45
CA LEU A 730 -3.66 -13.32 34.23
C LEU A 730 -3.19 -12.27 33.23
N LEU A 731 -2.12 -12.61 32.50
CA LEU A 731 -1.54 -11.84 31.42
C LEU A 731 -1.62 -12.65 30.14
N LEU A 732 -2.45 -12.19 29.20
CA LEU A 732 -2.56 -12.70 27.85
C LEU A 732 -1.74 -11.83 26.91
N ALA A 733 -1.01 -12.42 25.97
CA ALA A 733 -0.35 -11.67 24.91
C ALA A 733 -0.21 -12.53 23.64
N ARG A 734 -0.13 -11.87 22.47
CA ARG A 734 0.26 -12.54 21.23
C ARG A 734 1.78 -12.64 21.19
N GLN A 735 2.33 -13.82 21.49
CA GLN A 735 3.76 -14.08 21.58
C GLN A 735 4.36 -14.54 20.25
N PHE A 736 5.57 -14.05 19.97
CA PHE A 736 6.41 -14.48 18.85
C PHE A 736 7.59 -15.32 19.34
N GLY A 737 7.83 -16.43 18.66
CA GLY A 737 8.84 -17.42 19.04
C GLY A 737 9.93 -17.63 17.98
N LEU A 738 10.53 -18.81 18.03
CA LEU A 738 11.63 -19.18 17.13
C LEU A 738 11.17 -19.26 15.68
N ALA A 739 12.04 -18.81 14.77
CA ALA A 739 11.83 -18.98 13.33
C ALA A 739 11.62 -20.46 12.97
N ASN A 740 10.80 -20.72 11.96
CA ASN A 740 10.37 -22.06 11.51
C ASN A 740 9.46 -22.81 12.51
N THR A 741 8.88 -22.10 13.48
CA THR A 741 7.84 -22.64 14.35
C THR A 741 6.53 -21.88 14.16
N THR A 742 5.40 -22.46 14.52
CA THR A 742 4.08 -21.78 14.48
C THR A 742 4.04 -20.50 15.33
N ALA A 743 4.95 -20.35 16.31
CA ALA A 743 5.10 -19.13 17.08
C ALA A 743 5.62 -17.93 16.26
N GLU A 744 6.22 -18.16 15.08
CA GLU A 744 6.56 -17.07 14.15
C GLU A 744 5.31 -16.36 13.61
N LEU A 745 4.16 -17.04 13.59
CA LEU A 745 2.87 -16.49 13.16
C LEU A 745 2.20 -15.61 14.24
N GLY A 746 2.78 -15.53 15.45
CA GLY A 746 2.18 -14.85 16.60
C GLY A 746 1.03 -15.65 17.18
N GLN A 747 1.32 -16.39 18.24
CA GLN A 747 0.37 -17.28 18.93
C GLN A 747 -0.05 -16.67 20.27
N LEU A 748 -1.25 -17.00 20.74
CA LEU A 748 -1.68 -16.56 22.06
C LEU A 748 -0.88 -17.28 23.12
N SER A 749 -0.47 -16.54 24.15
CA SER A 749 0.24 -17.06 25.31
C SER A 749 -0.35 -16.48 26.59
N LEU A 750 -0.34 -17.28 27.66
CA LEU A 750 -0.88 -16.89 28.95
C LEU A 750 0.18 -17.04 30.04
N SER A 751 0.22 -16.06 30.94
CA SER A 751 1.03 -16.08 32.15
C SER A 751 0.17 -15.73 33.36
N ARG A 752 0.53 -16.28 34.53
CA ARG A 752 -0.17 -16.08 35.79
C ARG A 752 0.71 -15.33 36.78
N LEU A 753 0.13 -14.38 37.51
CA LEU A 753 0.82 -13.71 38.61
C LEU A 753 0.96 -14.66 39.80
N GLY A 754 2.21 -14.96 40.18
CA GLY A 754 2.57 -15.75 41.34
C GLY A 754 2.39 -14.99 42.66
N ALA A 755 2.44 -15.73 43.77
CA ALA A 755 2.35 -15.16 45.11
C ALA A 755 3.54 -14.24 45.48
N ASP A 756 4.66 -14.40 44.77
CA ASP A 756 5.86 -13.55 44.86
C ASP A 756 5.73 -12.23 44.10
N GLY A 757 4.62 -12.01 43.39
CA GLY A 757 4.40 -10.83 42.56
C GLY A 757 5.08 -10.90 41.19
N ALA A 758 5.67 -12.03 40.82
CA ALA A 758 6.24 -12.25 39.49
C ALA A 758 5.26 -13.03 38.61
N PHE A 759 5.26 -12.73 37.31
CA PHE A 759 4.51 -13.52 36.33
C PHE A 759 5.26 -14.79 35.96
N SER A 760 4.55 -15.91 35.81
CA SER A 760 5.11 -17.16 35.30
C SER A 760 5.65 -17.00 33.87
N ALA A 761 6.50 -17.92 33.42
CA ALA A 761 6.84 -17.98 32.00
C ALA A 761 5.54 -18.11 31.16
N PRO A 762 5.36 -17.30 30.09
CA PRO A 762 4.19 -17.41 29.23
C PRO A 762 4.15 -18.77 28.52
N LEU A 763 2.95 -19.35 28.45
CA LEU A 763 2.71 -20.63 27.82
C LEU A 763 1.76 -20.46 26.65
N TYR A 764 2.11 -21.05 25.51
CA TYR A 764 1.28 -20.99 24.31
C TYR A 764 -0.06 -21.70 24.53
N LEU A 765 -1.13 -20.94 24.26
CA LEU A 765 -2.52 -21.38 24.23
C LEU A 765 -2.97 -21.81 22.83
N THR A 766 -2.32 -21.28 21.78
CA THR A 766 -2.62 -21.64 20.39
C THR A 766 -1.36 -22.14 19.69
N ASP A 767 -1.53 -23.08 18.77
CA ASP A 767 -0.45 -23.70 17.97
C ASP A 767 -0.94 -24.04 16.55
N ALA A 768 -2.05 -23.42 16.14
CA ALA A 768 -2.59 -23.61 14.81
C ALA A 768 -1.75 -22.85 13.78
N GLN A 769 -1.84 -23.27 12.52
CA GLN A 769 -1.24 -22.58 11.37
C GLN A 769 -1.97 -21.27 11.00
N ASN A 770 -2.83 -20.79 11.90
CA ASN A 770 -3.52 -19.52 11.79
C ASN A 770 -2.71 -18.45 12.53
N THR A 771 -2.82 -17.23 12.04
CA THR A 771 -2.37 -16.04 12.78
C THR A 771 -3.46 -15.64 13.77
N ASN A 772 -3.08 -15.49 15.04
CA ASN A 772 -4.00 -15.08 16.11
C ASN A 772 -3.70 -13.64 16.52
N TRP A 773 -4.72 -12.79 16.59
CA TRP A 773 -4.54 -11.35 16.84
C TRP A 773 -5.81 -10.73 17.44
N GLN A 774 -5.70 -9.47 17.92
CA GLN A 774 -6.78 -8.74 18.60
C GLN A 774 -7.39 -9.52 19.77
N ALA A 775 -6.52 -9.96 20.69
CA ALA A 775 -6.97 -10.79 21.79
C ALA A 775 -7.62 -9.97 22.91
N ALA A 776 -8.66 -10.53 23.53
CA ALA A 776 -9.31 -10.01 24.73
C ALA A 776 -9.37 -11.07 25.83
N LEU A 777 -9.36 -10.64 27.08
CA LEU A 777 -9.30 -11.51 28.27
C LEU A 777 -10.25 -10.99 29.35
N ALA A 778 -11.06 -11.88 29.91
CA ALA A 778 -11.78 -11.63 31.16
C ALA A 778 -11.78 -12.89 32.05
N ILE A 779 -11.89 -12.70 33.37
CA ILE A 779 -11.95 -13.79 34.36
C ILE A 779 -13.31 -13.74 35.05
N ASN A 780 -14.01 -14.87 35.08
CA ASN A 780 -15.28 -15.00 35.77
C ASN A 780 -15.06 -14.85 37.29
N PRO A 781 -15.68 -13.86 37.94
CA PRO A 781 -15.45 -13.58 39.36
C PRO A 781 -16.08 -14.59 40.32
N ILE A 782 -16.85 -15.58 39.83
CA ILE A 782 -17.42 -16.66 40.63
C ILE A 782 -16.62 -17.94 40.43
N THR A 783 -16.47 -18.35 39.16
CA THR A 783 -15.91 -19.67 38.82
C THR A 783 -14.41 -19.65 38.58
N ARG A 784 -13.81 -18.46 38.42
CA ARG A 784 -12.43 -18.26 37.93
C ARG A 784 -12.16 -18.84 36.54
N GLU A 785 -13.22 -19.16 35.79
CA GLU A 785 -13.08 -19.48 34.37
C GLU A 785 -12.53 -18.25 33.64
N SER A 786 -11.49 -18.44 32.84
CA SER A 786 -10.96 -17.39 31.97
C SER A 786 -11.58 -17.52 30.59
N LEU A 787 -12.03 -16.40 30.04
CA LEU A 787 -12.60 -16.34 28.71
C LEU A 787 -11.71 -15.45 27.85
N ILE A 788 -11.21 -16.03 26.77
CA ILE A 788 -10.34 -15.38 25.80
C ILE A 788 -11.08 -15.29 24.48
N LEU A 789 -11.10 -14.10 23.87
CA LEU A 789 -11.53 -13.94 22.50
C LEU A 789 -10.33 -13.61 21.61
N ASN A 790 -10.33 -14.10 20.38
CA ASN A 790 -9.29 -13.82 19.39
C ASN A 790 -9.87 -13.85 17.98
N VAL A 791 -9.17 -13.20 17.07
CA VAL A 791 -9.41 -13.36 15.63
C VAL A 791 -8.42 -14.39 15.10
N ALA A 792 -8.93 -15.49 14.56
CA ALA A 792 -8.13 -16.59 14.02
C ALA A 792 -8.10 -16.51 12.48
N ARG A 793 -7.14 -15.76 11.93
CA ARG A 793 -7.05 -15.58 10.48
C ARG A 793 -6.34 -16.76 9.82
N THR A 794 -7.03 -17.38 8.87
CA THR A 794 -6.45 -18.41 8.00
C THR A 794 -5.55 -17.73 6.97
N LEU A 795 -4.32 -18.22 6.80
CA LEU A 795 -3.37 -17.67 5.83
C LEU A 795 -3.83 -17.96 4.39
N GLY A 796 -3.65 -17.00 3.48
CA GLY A 796 -3.96 -17.18 2.07
C GLY A 796 -2.94 -18.08 1.35
N GLY A 797 -3.41 -18.85 0.34
CA GLY A 797 -2.62 -19.63 -0.63
C GLY A 797 -1.16 -19.94 -0.29
N GLY A 798 -0.24 -19.13 -0.80
CA GLY A 798 1.22 -19.34 -0.66
C GLY A 798 1.75 -19.23 0.78
N GLN A 799 1.12 -18.41 1.62
CA GLN A 799 1.43 -18.32 3.04
C GLN A 799 0.95 -19.56 3.80
N ALA A 800 -0.20 -20.14 3.43
CA ALA A 800 -0.68 -21.39 4.02
C ALA A 800 0.28 -22.56 3.77
N ALA A 801 0.85 -22.66 2.56
CA ALA A 801 1.84 -23.69 2.24
C ALA A 801 3.14 -23.54 3.06
N SER A 802 3.56 -22.29 3.33
CA SER A 802 4.72 -22.00 4.16
C SER A 802 4.44 -22.31 5.64
N ALA A 803 3.25 -21.96 6.13
CA ALA A 803 2.79 -22.27 7.47
C ALA A 803 2.63 -23.78 7.70
N ALA A 804 2.23 -24.54 6.67
CA ALA A 804 2.14 -25.99 6.71
C ALA A 804 3.49 -26.68 6.98
N ALA A 805 4.60 -26.01 6.66
CA ALA A 805 5.95 -26.51 6.89
C ALA A 805 6.52 -26.15 8.28
N LEU A 806 5.82 -25.33 9.07
CA LEU A 806 6.29 -24.91 10.39
C LEU A 806 6.17 -26.04 11.40
N THR A 807 7.16 -26.13 12.29
CA THR A 807 7.11 -27.04 13.43
C THR A 807 6.18 -26.47 14.50
N THR A 808 5.24 -27.27 14.97
CA THR A 808 4.34 -26.88 16.07
C THR A 808 5.16 -26.64 17.34
N VAL A 809 4.86 -25.57 18.08
CA VAL A 809 5.62 -25.19 19.29
C VAL A 809 5.26 -26.11 20.47
N ALA A 810 4.35 -27.06 20.24
CA ALA A 810 3.75 -27.96 21.22
C ALA A 810 3.04 -27.13 22.29
N ALA A 811 1.92 -26.50 21.91
CA ALA A 811 1.04 -25.88 22.88
C ALA A 811 0.74 -26.84 24.03
N THR A 812 0.76 -26.28 25.23
CA THR A 812 0.56 -27.03 26.47
C THR A 812 -0.80 -27.73 26.50
N GLN A 813 -0.98 -28.68 27.43
CA GLN A 813 -2.28 -29.34 27.66
C GLN A 813 -3.43 -28.37 27.96
N ALA A 814 -3.17 -27.06 28.12
CA ALA A 814 -4.18 -26.00 28.16
C ALA A 814 -5.15 -26.05 26.96
N ILE A 815 -4.70 -26.43 25.75
CA ILE A 815 -5.61 -26.68 24.61
C ILE A 815 -6.57 -27.84 24.90
N LEU A 816 -6.06 -28.92 25.51
CA LEU A 816 -6.83 -30.15 25.76
C LEU A 816 -7.95 -29.95 26.79
N ALA A 817 -7.88 -28.90 27.62
CA ALA A 817 -8.91 -28.56 28.61
C ALA A 817 -9.81 -27.39 28.18
N SER A 818 -9.60 -26.81 26.99
CA SER A 818 -10.32 -25.64 26.52
C SER A 818 -11.54 -26.00 25.66
N THR A 819 -12.63 -25.24 25.80
CA THR A 819 -13.73 -25.27 24.83
C THR A 819 -13.54 -24.09 23.88
N VAL A 820 -13.49 -24.37 22.57
CA VAL A 820 -13.44 -23.35 21.52
C VAL A 820 -14.82 -23.24 20.88
N ASP A 821 -15.41 -22.05 20.92
CA ASP A 821 -16.65 -21.71 20.22
C ASP A 821 -16.35 -20.62 19.17
N THR A 822 -17.11 -20.59 18.07
CA THR A 822 -16.93 -19.61 16.99
C THR A 822 -18.09 -18.62 17.02
N LEU A 823 -17.81 -17.36 17.37
CA LEU A 823 -18.83 -16.30 17.49
C LEU A 823 -19.20 -15.68 16.14
N SER A 824 -18.24 -15.60 15.22
CA SER A 824 -18.43 -15.07 13.87
C SER A 824 -17.91 -16.06 12.82
N GLY A 825 -18.69 -16.29 11.76
CA GLY A 825 -18.37 -17.25 10.69
C GLY A 825 -17.70 -16.63 9.46
N ASP A 826 -17.24 -15.38 9.55
CA ASP A 826 -16.60 -14.66 8.44
C ASP A 826 -15.19 -15.20 8.11
N VAL A 827 -14.53 -14.60 7.12
CA VAL A 827 -13.15 -14.95 6.68
C VAL A 827 -12.14 -14.83 7.83
N GLU A 828 -12.45 -14.00 8.82
CA GLU A 828 -11.66 -13.76 10.03
C GLU A 828 -12.51 -14.11 11.26
N PRO A 829 -12.67 -15.41 11.59
CA PRO A 829 -13.56 -15.84 12.65
C PRO A 829 -13.11 -15.30 14.01
N VAL A 830 -14.09 -14.84 14.80
CA VAL A 830 -13.92 -14.54 16.22
C VAL A 830 -14.12 -15.83 16.98
N GLU A 831 -13.07 -16.33 17.61
CA GLU A 831 -13.09 -17.52 18.45
C GLU A 831 -13.21 -17.12 19.93
N ALA A 832 -13.86 -17.98 20.71
CA ALA A 832 -13.99 -17.88 22.15
C ALA A 832 -13.39 -19.13 22.80
N ILE A 833 -12.29 -18.94 23.54
CA ILE A 833 -11.56 -19.99 24.24
C ILE A 833 -11.86 -19.86 25.74
N ALA A 834 -12.57 -20.84 26.29
CA ALA A 834 -12.84 -20.93 27.73
C ALA A 834 -11.85 -21.85 28.44
N LEU A 835 -11.18 -21.34 29.47
CA LEU A 835 -10.22 -22.08 30.30
C LEU A 835 -10.77 -22.23 31.72
N SER A 836 -10.90 -23.47 32.18
CA SER A 836 -11.34 -23.75 33.55
C SER A 836 -10.32 -23.25 34.59
N ALA A 837 -10.78 -22.85 35.77
CA ALA A 837 -9.91 -22.39 36.87
C ALA A 837 -8.85 -23.40 37.34
N SER A 838 -9.10 -24.70 37.13
CA SER A 838 -8.16 -25.79 37.46
C SER A 838 -7.16 -26.11 36.35
N ALA A 839 -7.42 -25.65 35.12
CA ALA A 839 -6.46 -25.71 34.04
C ALA A 839 -5.47 -24.57 34.29
N ASP A 840 -4.58 -24.74 35.27
CA ASP A 840 -3.47 -23.82 35.46
C ASP A 840 -2.40 -24.15 34.42
N PRO A 841 -2.24 -23.35 33.35
CA PRO A 841 -1.16 -23.62 32.40
C PRO A 841 0.20 -23.54 33.11
N ALA A 842 0.37 -22.66 34.11
CA ALA A 842 1.63 -22.42 34.81
C ALA A 842 2.04 -23.52 35.81
N LEU A 843 1.16 -24.47 36.16
CA LEU A 843 1.44 -25.56 37.10
C LEU A 843 1.58 -26.95 36.46
N ASP A 844 1.53 -27.08 35.13
CA ASP A 844 1.82 -28.34 34.44
C ASP A 844 3.14 -28.27 33.64
N PRO A 845 4.30 -28.28 34.32
CA PRO A 845 5.52 -28.60 33.64
C PRO A 845 5.46 -30.09 33.30
N LEU A 846 5.13 -30.44 32.06
CA LEU A 846 5.61 -31.69 31.47
C LEU A 846 7.14 -31.61 31.35
N TRP A 847 7.81 -31.69 32.49
CA TRP A 847 9.02 -32.48 32.65
C TRP A 847 8.58 -33.95 32.74
N VAL A 848 8.22 -34.53 31.60
CA VAL A 848 8.25 -35.99 31.44
C VAL A 848 9.46 -36.30 30.56
N SER A 849 10.55 -36.59 31.25
CA SER A 849 11.77 -37.32 30.86
C SER A 849 12.40 -37.09 29.49
#